data_AF-A0A674EDP4-F1
#
_entry.id   AF-A0A674EDP4-F1
#
_cell.length_a   1.000
_cell.length_b   1.000
_cell.length_c   1.000
_cell.angle_alpha   90.00
_cell.angle_beta   90.00
_cell.angle_gamma   90.00
#
_symmetry.space_group_name_H-M   'P 1'
#
loop_
_entity.id
_entity.type
_entity.pdbx_description
1 polymer ?
#
loop_
_entity_poly.entity_id
_entity_poly.type
_entity_poly.pdbx_seq_one_letter_code
_entity_poly.pdbx_strand_id
1 'polypeptide(L)'
;MIPGVLGLKSLQQSFDMERAEHKATKTRLADKNQIYESIEEAKSEALKGMERTLQEERSYKLQLESRLLHLEKEYSMLDCDYKQAEHKLDKLRTHKDKLAEEVKNLSLCMEQEEQKRMLSQNDLNAQTQQVTALCSSEKQLKQELNHLLDMKHSLEKQNQELSRERQETDGQLKEMKDQLETEQYFTTLYKTQIRELKEECDKRNKLYNDILQRLEEYQEERDSLAAQLGVSLTKVDSEQLARSIAEEQYSNLEKEKIMKELEIKDMMARHRQELGDKEATIGSLEESNSTLTVDVANLANEKEELNNQLKEMQQQLQKAREEERHMNSVKMSFEKNLQTERTLKIQAVNKLSEIMNRREMMRTGRHRDDTLDMRRKEKENRKLQLELRSEKEKLNSTIIKYQREINDMQAVLSDESQVRMELQMALDSKDSDIEQLRCQLTSLSIHSMDSISSGNDLDKDDSGYPDTRLEGWLSLPVKNTKRFGWDRRYVVVSSKKILFYNSEMDREQSNPYMILDIDKLFHVRPVTQTDVYRADTKEIPRIFQILYANEGESKREQEFAVEPPALAGEHSSYVTHKGHEFIPTLCHLPSSCEACTRPLWNVFKPPPALECRRCHTKCHKDHLDRNEEAIAPCRVNYDLSTAKDLLLLAGSQEEQQRWVSRLIRRIPRKHPGPASVAQAAEPPSHSSPRLSPGASPCNSPSLSPHRGAIKVQHSRQQTQPAGKPR
;
A
#
# COMPACT_ATOMS: atom_id res chain seq x y z
N MET A 1 -34.03 20.74 -284.83
CA MET A 1 -34.04 21.25 -286.22
C MET A 1 -34.68 22.64 -286.23
N ILE A 2 -34.56 23.38 -287.34
CA ILE A 2 -35.22 24.67 -287.66
C ILE A 2 -36.76 24.47 -287.73
N PRO A 3 -37.67 25.47 -287.54
CA PRO A 3 -37.51 26.94 -287.37
C PRO A 3 -38.22 27.58 -286.14
N GLY A 4 -37.96 28.89 -285.92
CA GLY A 4 -39.05 29.89 -285.80
C GLY A 4 -39.49 30.45 -284.43
N VAL A 5 -39.27 31.76 -284.24
CA VAL A 5 -40.14 32.75 -283.54
C VAL A 5 -40.34 32.65 -282.00
N LEU A 6 -39.84 33.66 -281.27
CA LEU A 6 -40.21 34.17 -279.93
C LEU A 6 -40.26 33.17 -278.74
N GLY A 7 -39.55 33.34 -277.60
CA GLY A 7 -38.65 34.42 -277.17
C GLY A 7 -39.19 35.30 -276.03
N LEU A 8 -39.43 34.75 -274.83
CA LEU A 8 -39.26 35.49 -273.55
C LEU A 8 -39.29 34.61 -272.28
N LYS A 9 -40.11 33.54 -272.23
CA LYS A 9 -40.50 32.93 -270.94
C LYS A 9 -39.49 32.02 -270.23
N SER A 10 -38.45 31.51 -270.90
CA SER A 10 -37.54 30.52 -270.28
C SER A 10 -36.57 31.10 -269.26
N LEU A 11 -36.32 32.42 -269.24
CA LEU A 11 -35.46 33.06 -268.22
C LEU A 11 -36.18 33.22 -266.87
N GLN A 12 -37.51 33.33 -266.85
CA GLN A 12 -38.26 33.57 -265.62
C GLN A 12 -38.11 32.41 -264.62
N GLN A 13 -38.21 31.17 -265.08
CA GLN A 13 -38.03 29.98 -264.24
C GLN A 13 -36.60 29.80 -263.73
N SER A 14 -35.59 30.41 -264.35
CA SER A 14 -34.22 30.41 -263.83
C SER A 14 -34.10 31.36 -262.63
N PHE A 15 -34.60 32.59 -262.79
CA PHE A 15 -34.46 33.65 -261.78
C PHE A 15 -35.23 33.34 -260.47
N ASP A 16 -36.44 32.79 -260.58
CA ASP A 16 -37.25 32.49 -259.39
C ASP A 16 -36.72 31.27 -258.60
N MET A 17 -35.87 30.42 -259.20
CA MET A 17 -35.21 29.31 -258.53
C MET A 17 -34.01 29.79 -257.68
N GLU A 18 -33.13 30.59 -258.26
CA GLU A 18 -31.96 31.18 -257.60
C GLU A 18 -32.35 32.08 -256.42
N ARG A 19 -33.50 32.76 -256.53
CA ARG A 19 -34.12 33.58 -255.47
C ARG A 19 -34.56 32.78 -254.24
N ALA A 20 -34.81 31.47 -254.37
CA ALA A 20 -35.17 30.61 -253.26
C ALA A 20 -33.94 30.22 -252.42
N GLU A 21 -32.84 29.82 -253.06
CA GLU A 21 -31.60 29.43 -252.36
C GLU A 21 -30.99 30.59 -251.58
N HIS A 22 -30.96 31.79 -252.16
CA HIS A 22 -30.41 32.97 -251.48
C HIS A 22 -31.24 33.39 -250.25
N LYS A 23 -32.48 32.89 -250.10
CA LYS A 23 -33.31 33.09 -248.90
C LYS A 23 -32.97 32.09 -247.78
N ALA A 24 -32.47 30.90 -248.13
CA ALA A 24 -32.13 29.83 -247.18
C ALA A 24 -30.75 29.99 -246.52
N THR A 25 -29.81 30.70 -247.14
CA THR A 25 -28.50 31.02 -246.55
C THR A 25 -28.58 32.14 -245.49
N LYS A 26 -29.54 33.06 -245.60
CA LYS A 26 -29.65 34.19 -244.66
C LYS A 26 -30.09 33.77 -243.24
N THR A 27 -30.93 32.74 -243.10
CA THR A 27 -31.38 32.26 -241.78
C THR A 27 -30.26 31.62 -240.96
N ARG A 28 -29.38 30.82 -241.58
CA ARG A 28 -28.30 30.10 -240.87
C ARG A 28 -27.23 31.00 -240.24
N LEU A 29 -27.19 32.28 -240.58
CA LEU A 29 -26.27 33.27 -239.99
C LEU A 29 -26.86 34.02 -238.79
N ALA A 30 -28.19 34.00 -238.60
CA ALA A 30 -28.83 34.61 -237.44
C ALA A 30 -28.58 33.78 -236.17
N ASP A 31 -28.91 32.48 -236.23
CA ASP A 31 -28.83 31.54 -235.09
C ASP A 31 -27.44 31.45 -234.46
N LYS A 32 -26.37 31.73 -235.24
CA LYS A 32 -24.99 31.55 -234.79
C LYS A 32 -24.46 32.70 -233.92
N ASN A 33 -25.04 33.90 -234.00
CA ASN A 33 -24.64 35.02 -233.14
C ASN A 33 -25.27 34.91 -231.73
N GLN A 34 -26.53 34.49 -231.64
CA GLN A 34 -27.30 34.48 -230.39
C GLN A 34 -26.75 33.52 -229.32
N ILE A 35 -25.91 32.54 -229.71
CA ILE A 35 -25.26 31.60 -228.79
C ILE A 35 -24.05 32.22 -228.07
N TYR A 36 -23.37 33.21 -228.67
CA TYR A 36 -22.12 33.75 -228.13
C TYR A 36 -22.33 34.72 -226.95
N GLU A 37 -23.42 35.48 -226.92
CA GLU A 37 -23.71 36.42 -225.84
C GLU A 37 -24.01 35.70 -224.52
N SER A 38 -24.70 34.56 -224.58
CA SER A 38 -25.15 33.78 -223.41
C SER A 38 -24.03 33.15 -222.56
N ILE A 39 -22.79 33.08 -223.06
CA ILE A 39 -21.67 32.41 -222.37
C ILE A 39 -20.86 33.39 -221.49
N GLU A 40 -20.76 34.66 -221.89
CA GLU A 40 -19.88 35.61 -221.22
C GLU A 40 -20.52 36.25 -219.98
N GLU A 41 -21.85 36.37 -219.97
CA GLU A 41 -22.64 36.92 -218.86
C GLU A 41 -22.50 36.06 -217.58
N ALA A 42 -22.56 34.74 -217.71
CA ALA A 42 -22.45 33.79 -216.59
C ALA A 42 -21.10 33.84 -215.84
N LYS A 43 -20.00 34.22 -216.50
CA LYS A 43 -18.68 34.37 -215.86
C LYS A 43 -18.62 35.59 -214.94
N SER A 44 -19.29 36.68 -215.33
CA SER A 44 -19.31 37.96 -214.61
C SER A 44 -19.99 37.82 -213.23
N GLU A 45 -21.06 37.02 -213.17
CA GLU A 45 -21.85 36.83 -211.97
C GLU A 45 -21.13 35.99 -210.91
N ALA A 46 -20.40 34.95 -211.32
CA ALA A 46 -19.60 34.10 -210.42
C ALA A 46 -18.50 34.90 -209.70
N LEU A 47 -17.81 35.81 -210.40
CA LEU A 47 -16.75 36.65 -209.83
C LEU A 47 -17.27 37.57 -208.71
N LYS A 48 -18.45 38.17 -208.91
CA LYS A 48 -19.17 38.98 -207.91
C LYS A 48 -19.72 38.17 -206.72
N GLY A 49 -19.73 36.84 -206.81
CA GLY A 49 -19.98 35.96 -205.67
C GLY A 49 -18.74 35.85 -204.77
N MET A 50 -17.59 35.56 -205.36
CA MET A 50 -16.33 35.34 -204.64
C MET A 50 -15.84 36.59 -203.89
N GLU A 51 -16.00 37.78 -204.48
CA GLU A 51 -15.57 39.03 -203.85
C GLU A 51 -16.41 39.41 -202.62
N ARG A 52 -17.72 39.07 -202.61
CA ARG A 52 -18.59 39.24 -201.42
C ARG A 52 -18.15 38.32 -200.27
N THR A 53 -17.94 37.04 -200.55
CA THR A 53 -17.49 36.09 -199.51
C THR A 53 -16.12 36.47 -198.92
N LEU A 54 -15.21 37.05 -199.72
CA LEU A 54 -13.93 37.55 -199.20
C LEU A 54 -14.12 38.79 -198.29
N GLN A 55 -15.10 39.64 -198.57
CA GLN A 55 -15.44 40.80 -197.74
C GLN A 55 -16.09 40.35 -196.42
N GLU A 56 -16.95 39.33 -196.46
CA GLU A 56 -17.60 38.72 -195.30
C GLU A 56 -16.58 38.06 -194.35
N GLU A 57 -15.67 37.22 -194.88
CA GLU A 57 -14.56 36.61 -194.12
C GLU A 57 -13.66 37.66 -193.43
N ARG A 58 -13.33 38.76 -194.13
CA ARG A 58 -12.59 39.88 -193.53
C ARG A 58 -13.34 40.53 -192.37
N SER A 59 -14.67 40.64 -192.46
CA SER A 59 -15.49 41.18 -191.38
C SER A 59 -15.58 40.23 -190.18
N TYR A 60 -15.71 38.92 -190.41
CA TYR A 60 -15.69 37.91 -189.35
C TYR A 60 -14.34 37.86 -188.63
N LYS A 61 -13.23 37.91 -189.37
CA LYS A 61 -11.89 38.01 -188.77
C LYS A 61 -11.79 39.19 -187.81
N LEU A 62 -12.22 40.38 -188.24
CA LEU A 62 -12.11 41.62 -187.46
C LEU A 62 -13.01 41.59 -186.20
N GLN A 63 -14.18 40.93 -186.28
CA GLN A 63 -15.03 40.64 -185.11
C GLN A 63 -14.36 39.65 -184.13
N LEU A 64 -13.69 38.61 -184.64
CA LEU A 64 -12.97 37.63 -183.81
C LEU A 64 -11.75 38.25 -183.11
N GLU A 65 -10.95 39.06 -183.80
CA GLU A 65 -9.82 39.80 -183.21
C GLU A 65 -10.30 40.78 -182.12
N SER A 66 -11.40 41.51 -182.37
CA SER A 66 -12.04 42.37 -181.36
C SER A 66 -12.51 41.59 -180.13
N ARG A 67 -13.13 40.42 -180.34
CA ARG A 67 -13.62 39.56 -179.24
C ARG A 67 -12.49 38.91 -178.45
N LEU A 68 -11.39 38.55 -179.11
CA LEU A 68 -10.20 38.01 -178.46
C LEU A 68 -9.55 39.08 -177.56
N LEU A 69 -9.35 40.29 -178.07
CA LEU A 69 -8.77 41.40 -177.30
C LEU A 69 -9.69 41.83 -176.12
N HIS A 70 -11.01 41.67 -176.27
CA HIS A 70 -11.95 41.83 -175.15
C HIS A 70 -11.74 40.76 -174.06
N LEU A 71 -11.64 39.48 -174.46
CA LEU A 71 -11.37 38.37 -173.53
C LEU A 71 -10.01 38.48 -172.84
N GLU A 72 -8.96 38.95 -173.54
CA GLU A 72 -7.66 39.24 -172.94
C GLU A 72 -7.75 40.34 -171.87
N LYS A 73 -8.56 41.38 -172.11
CA LYS A 73 -8.83 42.44 -171.13
C LYS A 73 -9.62 41.93 -169.92
N GLU A 74 -10.64 41.09 -170.14
CA GLU A 74 -11.39 40.44 -169.05
C GLU A 74 -10.49 39.51 -168.23
N TYR A 75 -9.64 38.72 -168.88
CA TYR A 75 -8.67 37.84 -168.21
C TYR A 75 -7.64 38.63 -167.39
N SER A 76 -7.10 39.73 -167.94
CA SER A 76 -6.18 40.62 -167.23
C SER A 76 -6.82 41.31 -166.01
N MET A 77 -8.11 41.67 -166.11
CA MET A 77 -8.88 42.19 -164.97
C MET A 77 -9.09 41.11 -163.90
N LEU A 78 -9.46 39.89 -164.31
CA LEU A 78 -9.68 38.76 -163.41
C LEU A 78 -8.39 38.28 -162.72
N ASP A 79 -7.24 38.32 -163.40
CA ASP A 79 -5.91 38.08 -162.84
C ASP A 79 -5.53 39.13 -161.78
N CYS A 80 -5.84 40.40 -162.03
CA CYS A 80 -5.66 41.48 -161.05
C CYS A 80 -6.53 41.28 -159.81
N ASP A 81 -7.82 40.96 -159.99
CA ASP A 81 -8.75 40.68 -158.88
C ASP A 81 -8.38 39.40 -158.12
N TYR A 82 -7.91 38.35 -158.82
CA TYR A 82 -7.38 37.12 -158.21
C TYR A 82 -6.17 37.41 -157.33
N LYS A 83 -5.17 38.14 -157.84
CA LYS A 83 -3.98 38.55 -157.06
C LYS A 83 -4.34 39.45 -155.90
N GLN A 84 -5.36 40.31 -156.06
CA GLN A 84 -5.88 41.14 -154.96
C GLN A 84 -6.59 40.29 -153.89
N ALA A 85 -7.31 39.23 -154.28
CA ALA A 85 -7.95 38.29 -153.38
C ALA A 85 -6.93 37.39 -152.66
N GLU A 86 -5.91 36.89 -153.36
CA GLU A 86 -4.80 36.11 -152.80
C GLU A 86 -4.04 36.91 -151.75
N HIS A 87 -3.65 38.15 -152.06
CA HIS A 87 -3.01 39.07 -151.10
C HIS A 87 -3.92 39.43 -149.91
N LYS A 88 -5.24 39.46 -150.07
CA LYS A 88 -6.19 39.56 -148.94
C LYS A 88 -6.22 38.28 -148.11
N LEU A 89 -6.20 37.10 -148.74
CA LEU A 89 -6.16 35.81 -148.05
C LEU A 89 -4.86 35.63 -147.25
N ASP A 90 -3.70 36.05 -147.77
CA ASP A 90 -2.43 36.00 -147.03
C ASP A 90 -2.38 36.99 -145.86
N LYS A 91 -3.02 38.16 -145.99
CA LYS A 91 -3.25 39.05 -144.84
C LYS A 91 -4.17 38.43 -143.79
N LEU A 92 -5.20 37.69 -144.20
CA LEU A 92 -6.09 36.98 -143.27
C LEU A 92 -5.41 35.75 -142.64
N ARG A 93 -4.57 35.01 -143.38
CA ARG A 93 -3.72 33.92 -142.87
C ARG A 93 -2.76 34.45 -141.81
N THR A 94 -1.94 35.44 -142.15
CA THR A 94 -0.98 36.04 -141.19
C THR A 94 -1.66 36.71 -139.98
N HIS A 95 -2.89 37.23 -140.12
CA HIS A 95 -3.67 37.72 -138.97
C HIS A 95 -4.23 36.56 -138.12
N LYS A 96 -4.73 35.49 -138.73
CA LYS A 96 -5.18 34.28 -138.04
C LYS A 96 -4.02 33.62 -137.27
N ASP A 97 -2.85 33.54 -137.88
CA ASP A 97 -1.68 32.89 -137.26
C ASP A 97 -1.15 33.71 -136.09
N LYS A 98 -1.18 35.06 -136.17
CA LYS A 98 -0.94 35.95 -135.01
C LYS A 98 -1.95 35.73 -133.89
N LEU A 99 -3.26 35.75 -134.19
CA LEU A 99 -4.31 35.50 -133.19
C LEU A 99 -4.18 34.10 -132.57
N ALA A 100 -3.80 33.09 -133.35
CA ALA A 100 -3.57 31.74 -132.84
C ALA A 100 -2.37 31.69 -131.86
N GLU A 101 -1.30 32.45 -132.13
CA GLU A 101 -0.16 32.57 -131.22
C GLU A 101 -0.50 33.40 -129.98
N GLU A 102 -1.27 34.48 -130.11
CA GLU A 102 -1.80 35.26 -128.99
C GLU A 102 -2.70 34.39 -128.08
N VAL A 103 -3.57 33.57 -128.66
CA VAL A 103 -4.40 32.60 -127.92
C VAL A 103 -3.55 31.56 -127.20
N LYS A 104 -2.52 30.96 -127.83
CA LYS A 104 -1.59 30.04 -127.15
C LYS A 104 -0.91 30.70 -125.95
N ASN A 105 -0.40 31.93 -126.14
CA ASN A 105 0.28 32.66 -125.08
C ASN A 105 -0.68 33.00 -123.92
N LEU A 106 -1.93 33.38 -124.21
CA LEU A 106 -2.95 33.60 -123.20
C LEU A 106 -3.34 32.30 -122.47
N SER A 107 -3.49 31.18 -123.18
CA SER A 107 -3.70 29.86 -122.56
C SER A 107 -2.55 29.48 -121.62
N LEU A 108 -1.30 29.62 -122.08
CA LEU A 108 -0.11 29.35 -121.26
C LEU A 108 -0.06 30.26 -120.02
N CYS A 109 -0.41 31.55 -120.14
CA CYS A 109 -0.52 32.45 -119.00
C CYS A 109 -1.63 32.02 -118.03
N MET A 110 -2.81 31.60 -118.51
CA MET A 110 -3.88 31.08 -117.65
C MET A 110 -3.47 29.79 -116.92
N GLU A 111 -2.81 28.85 -117.60
CA GLU A 111 -2.27 27.63 -116.98
C GLU A 111 -1.22 27.97 -115.90
N GLN A 112 -0.34 28.94 -116.15
CA GLN A 112 0.63 29.39 -115.15
C GLN A 112 -0.03 30.09 -113.94
N GLU A 113 -1.04 30.93 -114.15
CA GLU A 113 -1.78 31.54 -113.04
C GLU A 113 -2.63 30.52 -112.27
N GLU A 114 -3.17 29.50 -112.93
CA GLU A 114 -3.83 28.38 -112.25
C GLU A 114 -2.85 27.56 -111.41
N GLN A 115 -1.65 27.26 -111.93
CA GLN A 115 -0.61 26.59 -111.16
C GLN A 115 -0.16 27.43 -109.95
N LYS A 116 0.07 28.74 -110.12
CA LYS A 116 0.38 29.66 -109.00
C LYS A 116 -0.75 29.70 -107.96
N ARG A 117 -2.01 29.78 -108.40
CA ARG A 117 -3.20 29.75 -107.55
C ARG A 117 -3.29 28.45 -106.76
N MET A 118 -3.03 27.31 -107.39
CA MET A 118 -3.02 26.00 -106.74
C MET A 118 -1.89 25.86 -105.71
N LEU A 119 -0.69 26.35 -106.00
CA LEU A 119 0.41 26.39 -105.04
C LEU A 119 0.05 27.28 -103.83
N SER A 120 -0.39 28.52 -104.06
CA SER A 120 -0.83 29.44 -102.98
C SER A 120 -1.98 28.87 -102.14
N GLN A 121 -2.92 28.14 -102.76
CA GLN A 121 -4.00 27.47 -102.03
C GLN A 121 -3.48 26.30 -101.16
N ASN A 122 -2.51 25.53 -101.66
CA ASN A 122 -1.88 24.46 -100.89
C ASN A 122 -1.06 25.02 -99.72
N ASP A 123 -0.30 26.10 -99.92
CA ASP A 123 0.43 26.79 -98.86
C ASP A 123 -0.51 27.36 -97.80
N LEU A 124 -1.62 27.98 -98.21
CA LEU A 124 -2.67 28.48 -97.29
C LEU A 124 -3.34 27.35 -96.51
N ASN A 125 -3.58 26.21 -97.15
CA ASN A 125 -4.12 25.01 -96.49
C ASN A 125 -3.12 24.46 -95.45
N ALA A 126 -1.83 24.40 -95.79
CA ALA A 126 -0.77 23.96 -94.88
C ALA A 126 -0.60 24.91 -93.68
N GLN A 127 -0.62 26.23 -93.91
CA GLN A 127 -0.60 27.24 -92.85
C GLN A 127 -1.84 27.12 -91.95
N THR A 128 -3.02 26.86 -92.52
CA THR A 128 -4.26 26.68 -91.75
C THR A 128 -4.22 25.43 -90.88
N GLN A 129 -3.65 24.32 -91.38
CA GLN A 129 -3.39 23.12 -90.58
C GLN A 129 -2.38 23.39 -89.46
N GLN A 130 -1.30 24.12 -89.75
CA GLN A 130 -0.29 24.50 -88.75
C GLN A 130 -0.89 25.38 -87.64
N VAL A 131 -1.69 26.39 -87.99
CA VAL A 131 -2.41 27.24 -87.02
C VAL A 131 -3.39 26.40 -86.19
N THR A 132 -4.11 25.46 -86.82
CA THR A 132 -5.02 24.56 -86.09
C THR A 132 -4.28 23.69 -85.08
N ALA A 133 -3.12 23.13 -85.44
CA ALA A 133 -2.27 22.35 -84.54
C ALA A 133 -1.67 23.20 -83.41
N LEU A 134 -1.23 24.43 -83.70
CA LEU A 134 -0.75 25.37 -82.69
C LEU A 134 -1.88 25.74 -81.70
N CYS A 135 -3.09 26.02 -82.18
CA CYS A 135 -4.24 26.30 -81.33
C CYS A 135 -4.73 25.08 -80.52
N SER A 136 -4.45 23.83 -80.93
CA SER A 136 -4.71 22.65 -80.08
C SER A 136 -3.63 22.49 -79.01
N SER A 137 -2.36 22.69 -79.35
CA SER A 137 -1.25 22.72 -78.39
C SER A 137 -1.41 23.83 -77.34
N GLU A 138 -1.79 25.03 -77.75
CA GLU A 138 -2.07 26.16 -76.84
C GLU A 138 -3.20 25.83 -75.84
N LYS A 139 -4.24 25.13 -76.28
CA LYS A 139 -5.34 24.67 -75.40
C LYS A 139 -4.86 23.62 -74.40
N GLN A 140 -4.04 22.66 -74.85
CA GLN A 140 -3.44 21.65 -73.97
C GLN A 140 -2.54 22.30 -72.91
N LEU A 141 -1.60 23.17 -73.32
CA LEU A 141 -0.70 23.88 -72.41
C LEU A 141 -1.46 24.75 -71.40
N LYS A 142 -2.60 25.34 -71.78
CA LYS A 142 -3.49 26.06 -70.85
C LYS A 142 -4.19 25.14 -69.85
N GLN A 143 -4.58 23.93 -70.25
CA GLN A 143 -5.15 22.93 -69.34
C GLN A 143 -4.09 22.40 -68.37
N GLU A 144 -2.88 22.10 -68.86
CA GLU A 144 -1.73 21.69 -68.04
C GLU A 144 -1.32 22.78 -67.05
N LEU A 145 -1.23 24.05 -67.48
CA LEU A 145 -0.95 25.18 -66.60
C LEU A 145 -1.99 25.33 -65.48
N ASN A 146 -3.28 25.24 -65.80
CA ASN A 146 -4.34 25.31 -64.80
C ASN A 146 -4.24 24.15 -63.79
N HIS A 147 -4.03 22.92 -64.27
CA HIS A 147 -3.86 21.76 -63.40
C HIS A 147 -2.64 21.88 -62.47
N LEU A 148 -1.52 22.42 -62.97
CA LEU A 148 -0.33 22.71 -62.16
C LEU A 148 -0.58 23.83 -61.13
N LEU A 149 -1.40 24.83 -61.45
CA LEU A 149 -1.80 25.89 -60.51
C LEU A 149 -2.72 25.36 -59.40
N ASP A 150 -3.70 24.51 -59.74
CA ASP A 150 -4.58 23.85 -58.77
C ASP A 150 -3.79 22.92 -57.83
N MET A 151 -2.86 22.12 -58.39
CA MET A 151 -1.98 21.26 -57.60
C MET A 151 -1.03 22.08 -56.71
N LYS A 152 -0.47 23.19 -57.22
CA LYS A 152 0.33 24.13 -56.42
C LYS A 152 -0.50 24.66 -55.24
N HIS A 153 -1.73 25.12 -55.48
CA HIS A 153 -2.57 25.68 -54.42
C HIS A 153 -2.93 24.63 -53.35
N SER A 154 -3.19 23.38 -53.78
CA SER A 154 -3.40 22.25 -52.87
C SER A 154 -2.19 21.98 -51.97
N LEU A 155 -0.97 21.95 -52.55
CA LEU A 155 0.28 21.76 -51.82
C LEU A 155 0.60 22.94 -50.89
N GLU A 156 0.34 24.18 -51.32
CA GLU A 156 0.47 25.37 -50.46
C GLU A 156 -0.47 25.29 -49.25
N LYS A 157 -1.71 24.83 -49.42
CA LYS A 157 -2.65 24.61 -48.33
C LYS A 157 -2.18 23.49 -47.39
N GLN A 158 -1.72 22.35 -47.91
CA GLN A 158 -1.19 21.26 -47.08
C GLN A 158 0.03 21.70 -46.25
N ASN A 159 0.93 22.49 -46.83
CA ASN A 159 2.09 23.02 -46.13
C ASN A 159 1.71 24.04 -45.03
N GLN A 160 0.67 24.85 -45.25
CA GLN A 160 0.09 25.73 -44.22
C GLN A 160 -0.56 24.93 -43.07
N GLU A 161 -1.22 23.80 -43.37
CA GLU A 161 -1.81 22.92 -42.36
C GLU A 161 -0.72 22.27 -41.50
N LEU A 162 0.25 21.60 -42.13
CA LEU A 162 1.43 21.01 -41.46
C LEU A 162 2.22 22.04 -40.64
N SER A 163 2.31 23.28 -41.12
CA SER A 163 2.94 24.39 -40.38
C SER A 163 2.16 24.81 -39.13
N ARG A 164 0.84 24.62 -39.11
CA ARG A 164 -0.01 24.89 -37.93
C ARG A 164 0.04 23.72 -36.95
N GLU A 165 -0.10 22.49 -37.44
CA GLU A 165 0.10 21.27 -36.65
C GLU A 165 1.46 21.29 -35.93
N ARG A 166 2.53 21.72 -36.62
CA ARG A 166 3.85 21.87 -35.99
C ARG A 166 3.85 22.93 -34.89
N GLN A 167 3.17 24.07 -35.05
CA GLN A 167 3.07 25.09 -34.01
C GLN A 167 2.24 24.63 -32.81
N GLU A 168 1.18 23.85 -33.05
CA GLU A 168 0.34 23.24 -32.00
C GLU A 168 1.15 22.20 -31.21
N THR A 169 1.92 21.33 -31.89
CA THR A 169 2.82 20.37 -31.22
C THR A 169 4.02 21.03 -30.52
N ASP A 170 4.59 22.12 -31.06
CA ASP A 170 5.61 22.93 -30.37
C ASP A 170 5.03 23.56 -29.09
N GLY A 171 3.75 23.97 -29.12
CA GLY A 171 3.01 24.47 -27.97
C GLY A 171 2.79 23.40 -26.89
N GLN A 172 2.26 22.24 -27.27
CA GLN A 172 2.09 21.09 -26.38
C GLN A 172 3.43 20.64 -25.77
N LEU A 173 4.49 20.57 -26.57
CA LEU A 173 5.84 20.24 -26.11
C LEU A 173 6.40 21.28 -25.13
N LYS A 174 5.98 22.54 -25.20
CA LYS A 174 6.31 23.55 -24.18
C LYS A 174 5.50 23.31 -22.91
N GLU A 175 4.19 23.10 -23.00
CA GLU A 175 3.35 22.86 -21.83
C GLU A 175 3.83 21.63 -21.03
N MET A 176 4.15 20.52 -21.71
CA MET A 176 4.71 19.32 -21.06
C MET A 176 6.08 19.56 -20.40
N LYS A 177 6.88 20.53 -20.87
CA LYS A 177 8.15 20.94 -20.21
C LYS A 177 7.87 21.80 -18.99
N ASP A 178 7.00 22.80 -19.11
CA ASP A 178 6.60 23.67 -18.02
C ASP A 178 5.99 22.82 -16.86
N GLN A 179 5.14 21.83 -17.18
CA GLN A 179 4.63 20.82 -16.24
C GLN A 179 5.77 20.00 -15.59
N LEU A 180 6.69 19.44 -16.39
CA LEU A 180 7.83 18.66 -15.90
C LEU A 180 8.75 19.46 -14.96
N GLU A 181 8.96 20.75 -15.22
CA GLU A 181 9.72 21.64 -14.32
C GLU A 181 9.00 21.83 -12.98
N THR A 182 7.66 21.95 -12.96
CA THR A 182 6.90 22.01 -11.69
C THR A 182 6.95 20.69 -10.91
N GLU A 183 6.88 19.53 -11.57
CA GLU A 183 7.03 18.21 -10.92
C GLU A 183 8.45 17.97 -10.36
N GLN A 184 9.48 18.47 -11.05
CA GLN A 184 10.85 18.47 -10.52
C GLN A 184 10.99 19.38 -9.28
N TYR A 185 10.29 20.51 -9.24
CA TYR A 185 10.24 21.38 -8.06
C TYR A 185 9.53 20.70 -6.88
N PHE A 186 8.33 20.14 -7.07
CA PHE A 186 7.63 19.38 -6.02
C PHE A 186 8.45 18.19 -5.53
N THR A 187 9.05 17.43 -6.44
CA THR A 187 9.98 16.33 -6.12
C THR A 187 11.15 16.80 -5.25
N THR A 188 11.68 18.00 -5.49
CA THR A 188 12.78 18.59 -4.70
C THR A 188 12.31 19.05 -3.31
N LEU A 189 11.08 19.57 -3.22
CA LEU A 189 10.42 19.94 -1.97
C LEU A 189 10.20 18.70 -1.08
N TYR A 190 9.60 17.63 -1.62
CA TYR A 190 9.37 16.38 -0.89
C TYR A 190 10.70 15.70 -0.47
N LYS A 191 11.74 15.71 -1.32
CA LYS A 191 13.10 15.26 -0.95
C LYS A 191 13.75 16.08 0.16
N THR A 192 13.28 17.30 0.41
CA THR A 192 13.74 18.15 1.51
C THR A 192 12.94 17.86 2.78
N GLN A 193 11.61 17.81 2.70
CA GLN A 193 10.74 17.42 3.81
C GLN A 193 11.09 16.02 4.38
N ILE A 194 11.36 15.04 3.52
CA ILE A 194 11.80 13.69 3.93
C ILE A 194 13.15 13.72 4.67
N ARG A 195 14.03 14.68 4.36
CA ARG A 195 15.32 14.87 5.04
C ARG A 195 15.12 15.49 6.42
N GLU A 196 14.31 16.53 6.50
CA GLU A 196 13.97 17.21 7.76
C GLU A 196 13.29 16.26 8.75
N LEU A 197 12.31 15.47 8.29
CA LEU A 197 11.65 14.44 9.10
C LEU A 197 12.59 13.32 9.55
N LYS A 198 13.56 12.91 8.72
CA LYS A 198 14.61 11.96 9.11
C LYS A 198 15.53 12.54 10.17
N GLU A 199 16.01 13.77 9.97
CA GLU A 199 16.84 14.45 10.97
C GLU A 199 16.08 14.67 12.28
N GLU A 200 14.77 14.93 12.26
CA GLU A 200 13.96 15.02 13.46
C GLU A 200 13.81 13.66 14.16
N CYS A 201 13.58 12.59 13.39
CA CYS A 201 13.57 11.22 13.91
C CYS A 201 14.92 10.86 14.57
N ASP A 202 16.05 11.18 13.93
CA ASP A 202 17.39 10.98 14.48
C ASP A 202 17.64 11.81 15.75
N LYS A 203 17.10 13.03 15.83
CA LYS A 203 17.15 13.87 17.04
C LYS A 203 16.30 13.27 18.17
N ARG A 204 15.09 12.77 17.89
CA ARG A 204 14.23 12.06 18.87
C ARG A 204 14.86 10.75 19.34
N ASN A 205 15.45 9.96 18.44
CA ASN A 205 16.12 8.70 18.77
C ASN A 205 17.35 8.92 19.69
N LYS A 206 18.12 9.99 19.46
CA LYS A 206 19.21 10.38 20.38
C LYS A 206 18.67 10.72 21.77
N LEU A 207 17.65 11.57 21.87
CA LEU A 207 17.02 11.92 23.15
C LEU A 207 16.43 10.69 23.87
N TYR A 208 15.87 9.72 23.13
CA TYR A 208 15.39 8.46 23.69
C TYR A 208 16.54 7.62 24.28
N ASN A 209 17.65 7.49 23.56
CA ASN A 209 18.84 6.80 24.06
C ASN A 209 19.46 7.51 25.28
N ASP A 210 19.55 8.85 25.26
CA ASP A 210 20.02 9.66 26.40
C ASP A 210 19.13 9.46 27.65
N ILE A 211 17.83 9.23 27.46
CA ILE A 211 16.88 8.94 28.54
C ILE A 211 17.02 7.49 29.03
N LEU A 212 17.19 6.51 28.12
CA LEU A 212 17.46 5.12 28.51
C LEU A 212 18.75 5.00 29.33
N GLN A 213 19.84 5.67 28.91
CA GLN A 213 21.10 5.66 29.66
C GLN A 213 20.91 6.23 31.08
N ARG A 214 20.18 7.34 31.24
CA ARG A 214 19.88 7.90 32.57
C ARG A 214 18.99 6.99 33.43
N LEU A 215 18.08 6.24 32.81
CA LEU A 215 17.28 5.24 33.52
C LEU A 215 18.14 4.06 34.01
N GLU A 216 19.14 3.65 33.23
CA GLU A 216 20.14 2.65 33.63
C GLU A 216 21.03 3.19 34.76
N GLU A 217 21.55 4.42 34.65
CA GLU A 217 22.30 5.11 35.70
C GLU A 217 21.50 5.20 37.02
N TYR A 218 20.22 5.61 36.98
CA TYR A 218 19.37 5.64 38.18
C TYR A 218 19.00 4.24 38.71
N GLN A 219 18.96 3.22 37.86
CA GLN A 219 18.76 1.83 38.28
C GLN A 219 19.99 1.33 39.06
N GLU A 220 21.20 1.59 38.57
CA GLU A 220 22.46 1.29 39.26
C GLU A 220 22.60 2.05 40.59
N GLU A 221 22.26 3.35 40.63
CA GLU A 221 22.24 4.13 41.87
C GLU A 221 21.27 3.53 42.90
N ARG A 222 20.04 3.18 42.48
CA ARG A 222 19.05 2.56 43.36
C ARG A 222 19.54 1.24 43.92
N ASP A 223 20.10 0.37 43.07
CA ASP A 223 20.50 -0.97 43.48
C ASP A 223 21.79 -0.95 44.35
N SER A 224 22.67 0.03 44.12
CA SER A 224 23.76 0.38 45.03
C SER A 224 23.26 0.85 46.40
N LEU A 225 22.26 1.74 46.44
CA LEU A 225 21.63 2.20 47.69
C LEU A 225 20.89 1.08 48.41
N ALA A 226 20.21 0.18 47.69
CA ALA A 226 19.55 -1.00 48.25
C ALA A 226 20.56 -1.98 48.87
N ALA A 227 21.70 -2.21 48.21
CA ALA A 227 22.80 -3.00 48.76
C ALA A 227 23.40 -2.37 50.04
N GLN A 228 23.65 -1.06 50.03
CA GLN A 228 24.10 -0.32 51.22
C GLN A 228 23.10 -0.39 52.38
N LEU A 229 21.80 -0.27 52.08
CA LEU A 229 20.73 -0.41 53.07
C LEU A 229 20.69 -1.83 53.66
N GLY A 230 20.84 -2.88 52.85
CA GLY A 230 20.91 -4.26 53.31
C GLY A 230 22.13 -4.56 54.21
N VAL A 231 23.30 -4.00 53.88
CA VAL A 231 24.48 -4.06 54.75
C VAL A 231 24.25 -3.31 56.06
N SER A 232 23.57 -2.16 56.03
CA SER A 232 23.20 -1.41 57.24
C SER A 232 22.21 -2.19 58.11
N LEU A 233 21.19 -2.82 57.50
CA LEU A 233 20.16 -3.59 58.20
C LEU A 233 20.77 -4.80 58.91
N THR A 234 21.52 -5.63 58.18
CA THR A 234 22.21 -6.81 58.74
C THR A 234 23.21 -6.43 59.84
N LYS A 235 23.85 -5.26 59.74
CA LYS A 235 24.65 -4.71 60.84
C LYS A 235 23.79 -4.38 62.07
N VAL A 236 22.67 -3.67 61.91
CA VAL A 236 21.74 -3.35 63.02
C VAL A 236 21.20 -4.61 63.69
N ASP A 237 20.82 -5.63 62.92
CA ASP A 237 20.38 -6.93 63.44
C ASP A 237 21.49 -7.60 64.26
N SER A 238 22.75 -7.55 63.79
CA SER A 238 23.89 -8.10 64.53
C SER A 238 24.21 -7.34 65.82
N GLU A 239 24.09 -6.00 65.83
CA GLU A 239 24.25 -5.18 67.02
C GLU A 239 23.11 -5.39 68.03
N GLN A 240 21.88 -5.61 67.55
CA GLN A 240 20.73 -5.89 68.41
C GLN A 240 20.78 -7.30 69.00
N LEU A 241 21.26 -8.29 68.25
CA LEU A 241 21.55 -9.63 68.78
C LEU A 241 22.66 -9.57 69.84
N ALA A 242 23.76 -8.87 69.56
CA ALA A 242 24.85 -8.68 70.53
C ALA A 242 24.39 -7.95 71.81
N ARG A 243 23.52 -6.93 71.68
CA ARG A 243 22.87 -6.25 72.82
C ARG A 243 22.00 -7.22 73.62
N SER A 244 21.13 -7.99 72.97
CA SER A 244 20.25 -8.95 73.65
C SER A 244 21.04 -10.00 74.43
N ILE A 245 22.14 -10.52 73.87
CA ILE A 245 23.05 -11.44 74.56
C ILE A 245 23.69 -10.75 75.79
N ALA A 246 24.18 -9.52 75.64
CA ALA A 246 24.77 -8.77 76.75
C ALA A 246 23.77 -8.45 77.88
N GLU A 247 22.52 -8.12 77.53
CA GLU A 247 21.43 -7.89 78.48
C GLU A 247 21.03 -9.17 79.24
N GLU A 248 21.02 -10.33 78.58
CA GLU A 248 20.81 -11.62 79.25
C GLU A 248 21.96 -11.96 80.20
N GLN A 249 23.21 -11.80 79.77
CA GLN A 249 24.38 -12.01 80.64
C GLN A 249 24.36 -11.07 81.86
N TYR A 250 24.05 -9.79 81.67
CA TYR A 250 23.89 -8.85 82.79
C TYR A 250 22.75 -9.26 83.73
N SER A 251 21.60 -9.67 83.19
CA SER A 251 20.47 -10.17 83.98
C SER A 251 20.87 -11.39 84.84
N ASN A 252 21.69 -12.29 84.31
CA ASN A 252 22.16 -13.48 85.02
C ASN A 252 23.19 -13.12 86.10
N LEU A 253 24.12 -12.21 85.83
CA LEU A 253 25.08 -11.70 86.82
C LEU A 253 24.39 -10.92 87.96
N GLU A 254 23.35 -10.13 87.67
CA GLU A 254 22.57 -9.43 88.69
C GLU A 254 21.74 -10.40 89.56
N LYS A 255 21.20 -11.49 88.99
CA LYS A 255 20.60 -12.60 89.77
C LYS A 255 21.63 -13.27 90.68
N GLU A 256 22.82 -13.58 90.17
CA GLU A 256 23.89 -14.19 90.97
C GLU A 256 24.33 -13.26 92.11
N LYS A 257 24.54 -11.97 91.82
CA LYS A 257 24.82 -10.93 92.82
C LYS A 257 23.74 -10.88 93.89
N ILE A 258 22.46 -10.90 93.53
CA ILE A 258 21.34 -10.90 94.50
C ILE A 258 21.39 -12.18 95.37
N MET A 259 21.66 -13.36 94.79
CA MET A 259 21.83 -14.59 95.58
C MET A 259 23.02 -14.49 96.54
N LYS A 260 24.18 -13.98 96.09
CA LYS A 260 25.38 -13.79 96.92
C LYS A 260 25.17 -12.76 98.02
N GLU A 261 24.45 -11.67 97.74
CA GLU A 261 24.03 -10.71 98.76
C GLU A 261 23.11 -11.35 99.81
N LEU A 262 22.21 -12.27 99.42
CA LEU A 262 21.34 -12.99 100.35
C LEU A 262 22.11 -14.02 101.18
N GLU A 263 23.04 -14.77 100.58
CA GLU A 263 23.96 -15.68 101.30
C GLU A 263 24.79 -14.92 102.36
N ILE A 264 25.32 -13.74 102.00
CA ILE A 264 26.07 -12.88 102.93
C ILE A 264 25.15 -12.32 104.03
N LYS A 265 23.93 -11.86 103.69
CA LYS A 265 22.97 -11.34 104.67
C LYS A 265 22.53 -12.40 105.67
N ASP A 266 22.32 -13.65 105.23
CA ASP A 266 22.04 -14.80 106.09
C ASP A 266 23.23 -15.16 106.99
N MET A 267 24.45 -15.26 106.43
CA MET A 267 25.65 -15.52 107.21
C MET A 267 25.93 -14.43 108.25
N MET A 268 25.74 -13.15 107.91
CA MET A 268 25.80 -12.03 108.85
C MET A 268 24.66 -12.04 109.88
N ALA A 269 23.48 -12.58 109.55
CA ALA A 269 22.39 -12.74 110.52
C ALA A 269 22.72 -13.86 111.52
N ARG A 270 23.19 -15.02 111.03
CA ARG A 270 23.66 -16.13 111.87
C ARG A 270 24.79 -15.71 112.80
N HIS A 271 25.85 -15.07 112.29
CA HIS A 271 26.93 -14.60 113.15
C HIS A 271 26.51 -13.52 114.18
N ARG A 272 25.50 -12.69 113.88
CA ARG A 272 24.92 -11.77 114.88
C ARG A 272 24.10 -12.49 115.94
N GLN A 273 23.35 -13.54 115.57
CA GLN A 273 22.67 -14.39 116.54
C GLN A 273 23.69 -15.14 117.42
N GLU A 274 24.70 -15.77 116.82
CA GLU A 274 25.80 -16.46 117.52
C GLU A 274 26.60 -15.53 118.46
N LEU A 275 26.67 -14.22 118.14
CA LEU A 275 27.25 -13.22 119.04
C LEU A 275 26.29 -12.89 120.18
N GLY A 276 25.02 -12.59 119.89
CA GLY A 276 24.00 -12.33 120.92
C GLY A 276 23.78 -13.50 121.89
N ASP A 277 23.85 -14.74 121.41
CA ASP A 277 23.77 -15.95 122.23
C ASP A 277 25.00 -16.08 123.16
N LYS A 278 26.19 -15.70 122.67
CA LYS A 278 27.43 -15.63 123.48
C LYS A 278 27.38 -14.48 124.48
N GLU A 279 26.89 -13.31 124.10
CA GLU A 279 26.72 -12.15 124.97
C GLU A 279 25.71 -12.44 126.09
N ALA A 280 24.58 -13.11 125.78
CA ALA A 280 23.62 -13.58 126.79
C ALA A 280 24.23 -14.65 127.72
N THR A 281 25.06 -15.55 127.17
CA THR A 281 25.80 -16.54 127.97
C THR A 281 26.80 -15.84 128.90
N ILE A 282 27.58 -14.88 128.40
CA ILE A 282 28.52 -14.06 129.18
C ILE A 282 27.77 -13.31 130.28
N GLY A 283 26.68 -12.61 129.96
CA GLY A 283 25.87 -11.89 130.94
C GLY A 283 25.32 -12.79 132.05
N SER A 284 24.91 -14.02 131.74
CA SER A 284 24.48 -15.01 132.74
C SER A 284 25.62 -15.49 133.65
N LEU A 285 26.84 -15.58 133.11
CA LEU A 285 28.04 -15.92 133.87
C LEU A 285 28.53 -14.74 134.72
N GLU A 286 28.41 -13.50 134.22
CA GLU A 286 28.71 -12.27 134.94
C GLU A 286 27.70 -12.03 136.08
N GLU A 287 26.40 -12.24 135.85
CA GLU A 287 25.38 -12.21 136.90
C GLU A 287 25.66 -13.28 137.96
N SER A 288 25.92 -14.53 137.55
CA SER A 288 26.28 -15.61 138.48
C SER A 288 27.58 -15.34 139.24
N ASN A 289 28.56 -14.67 138.64
CA ASN A 289 29.82 -14.30 139.29
C ASN A 289 29.61 -13.12 140.26
N SER A 290 28.72 -12.19 139.91
CA SER A 290 28.27 -11.09 140.78
C SER A 290 27.53 -11.62 142.01
N THR A 291 26.57 -12.55 141.85
CA THR A 291 25.89 -13.18 142.99
C THR A 291 26.87 -13.98 143.85
N LEU A 292 27.76 -14.78 143.25
CA LEU A 292 28.81 -15.48 144.01
C LEU A 292 29.75 -14.53 144.75
N THR A 293 30.05 -13.35 144.19
CA THR A 293 30.85 -12.31 144.87
C THR A 293 30.11 -11.70 146.05
N VAL A 294 28.80 -11.45 145.90
CA VAL A 294 27.91 -11.00 146.99
C VAL A 294 27.79 -12.07 148.08
N ASP A 295 27.61 -13.33 147.71
CA ASP A 295 27.52 -14.45 148.66
C ASP A 295 28.85 -14.67 149.41
N VAL A 296 29.99 -14.54 148.74
CA VAL A 296 31.32 -14.56 149.39
C VAL A 296 31.49 -13.37 150.35
N ALA A 297 30.99 -12.19 150.00
CA ALA A 297 31.00 -11.03 150.91
C ALA A 297 30.06 -11.23 152.12
N ASN A 298 28.88 -11.80 151.91
CA ASN A 298 27.94 -12.16 152.98
C ASN A 298 28.56 -13.20 153.93
N LEU A 299 29.14 -14.28 153.40
CA LEU A 299 29.85 -15.30 154.18
C LEU A 299 31.09 -14.74 154.91
N ALA A 300 31.76 -13.73 154.35
CA ALA A 300 32.84 -13.02 155.03
C ALA A 300 32.32 -12.18 156.22
N ASN A 301 31.18 -11.50 156.05
CA ASN A 301 30.52 -10.75 157.13
C ASN A 301 29.99 -11.69 158.23
N GLU A 302 29.32 -12.79 157.87
CA GLU A 302 28.85 -13.82 158.83
C GLU A 302 30.03 -14.42 159.60
N LYS A 303 31.14 -14.71 158.93
CA LYS A 303 32.39 -15.16 159.56
C LYS A 303 32.96 -14.12 160.52
N GLU A 304 32.95 -12.84 160.17
CA GLU A 304 33.42 -11.77 161.05
C GLU A 304 32.50 -11.59 162.26
N GLU A 305 31.18 -11.65 162.08
CA GLU A 305 30.22 -11.58 163.17
C GLU A 305 30.33 -12.80 164.11
N LEU A 306 30.46 -14.02 163.58
CA LEU A 306 30.77 -15.22 164.38
C LEU A 306 32.12 -15.10 165.12
N ASN A 307 33.13 -14.48 164.51
CA ASN A 307 34.43 -14.23 165.14
C ASN A 307 34.36 -13.15 166.24
N ASN A 308 33.46 -12.17 166.10
CA ASN A 308 33.17 -11.19 167.14
C ASN A 308 32.36 -11.81 168.29
N GLN A 309 31.36 -12.64 168.01
CA GLN A 309 30.67 -13.46 169.02
C GLN A 309 31.65 -14.41 169.74
N LEU A 310 32.63 -14.98 169.05
CA LEU A 310 33.69 -15.81 169.64
C LEU A 310 34.58 -14.99 170.61
N LYS A 311 35.00 -13.78 170.22
CA LYS A 311 35.72 -12.85 171.12
C LYS A 311 34.89 -12.45 172.33
N GLU A 312 33.61 -12.18 172.15
CA GLU A 312 32.70 -11.78 173.22
C GLU A 312 32.49 -12.93 174.23
N MET A 313 32.28 -14.16 173.73
CA MET A 313 32.28 -15.38 174.54
C MET A 313 33.61 -15.62 175.28
N GLN A 314 34.76 -15.32 174.65
CA GLN A 314 36.07 -15.39 175.31
C GLN A 314 36.20 -14.35 176.43
N GLN A 315 35.73 -13.12 176.23
CA GLN A 315 35.73 -12.08 177.27
C GLN A 315 34.79 -12.42 178.43
N GLN A 316 33.61 -12.99 178.14
CA GLN A 316 32.68 -13.49 179.16
C GLN A 316 33.31 -14.64 179.97
N LEU A 317 34.00 -15.59 179.32
CA LEU A 317 34.75 -16.66 179.99
C LEU A 317 35.90 -16.13 180.87
N GLN A 318 36.53 -15.01 180.48
CA GLN A 318 37.63 -14.43 181.24
C GLN A 318 37.12 -13.66 182.47
N LYS A 319 36.03 -12.88 182.35
CA LYS A 319 35.33 -12.30 183.51
C LYS A 319 34.84 -13.37 184.48
N ALA A 320 34.19 -14.43 183.98
CA ALA A 320 33.70 -15.52 184.82
C ALA A 320 34.81 -16.17 185.68
N ARG A 321 36.04 -16.28 185.14
CA ARG A 321 37.22 -16.79 185.88
C ARG A 321 37.77 -15.81 186.94
N GLU A 322 37.48 -14.52 186.83
CA GLU A 322 37.85 -13.51 187.83
C GLU A 322 36.78 -13.43 188.92
N GLU A 323 35.51 -13.45 188.51
CA GLU A 323 34.34 -13.54 189.38
C GLU A 323 34.31 -14.85 190.20
N GLU A 324 34.72 -15.99 189.64
CA GLU A 324 34.86 -17.29 190.34
C GLU A 324 35.83 -17.21 191.53
N ARG A 325 36.95 -16.51 191.37
CA ARG A 325 37.96 -16.34 192.44
C ARG A 325 37.46 -15.43 193.55
N HIS A 326 36.66 -14.42 193.21
CA HIS A 326 35.98 -13.57 194.20
C HIS A 326 34.86 -14.34 194.93
N MET A 327 34.04 -15.09 194.17
CA MET A 327 32.95 -15.92 194.68
C MET A 327 33.41 -16.98 195.68
N ASN A 328 34.53 -17.66 195.48
CA ASN A 328 35.00 -18.66 196.45
C ASN A 328 35.41 -18.05 197.81
N SER A 329 35.73 -16.76 197.87
CA SER A 329 35.95 -16.04 199.14
C SER A 329 34.62 -15.62 199.82
N VAL A 330 33.62 -15.26 199.01
CA VAL A 330 32.31 -14.75 199.47
C VAL A 330 31.31 -15.88 199.77
N LYS A 331 31.46 -17.06 199.16
CA LYS A 331 30.62 -18.24 199.40
C LYS A 331 30.66 -18.69 200.87
N MET A 332 31.81 -18.53 201.52
CA MET A 332 32.01 -18.78 202.97
C MET A 332 31.26 -17.80 203.90
N SER A 333 30.79 -16.64 203.40
CA SER A 333 30.05 -15.67 204.22
C SER A 333 28.54 -15.64 203.97
N PHE A 334 28.06 -16.26 202.89
CA PHE A 334 26.63 -16.26 202.53
C PHE A 334 25.83 -17.53 202.89
N GLU A 335 26.46 -18.59 203.40
CA GLU A 335 25.72 -19.74 204.00
C GLU A 335 24.87 -19.36 205.24
N LYS A 336 24.92 -18.11 205.70
CA LYS A 336 24.08 -17.59 206.80
C LYS A 336 22.98 -16.60 206.37
N ASN A 337 23.01 -16.07 205.15
CA ASN A 337 22.00 -15.12 204.63
C ASN A 337 21.05 -15.81 203.64
N LEU A 338 20.39 -16.83 204.18
CA LEU A 338 19.35 -17.66 203.58
C LEU A 338 18.09 -16.83 203.18
N GLN A 339 17.32 -17.39 202.23
CA GLN A 339 15.84 -17.37 202.24
C GLN A 339 15.00 -16.23 201.63
N THR A 340 15.53 -15.19 200.97
CA THR A 340 14.68 -14.14 200.34
C THR A 340 14.73 -14.08 198.80
N GLU A 341 13.53 -14.12 198.20
CA GLU A 341 13.12 -13.82 196.80
C GLU A 341 14.00 -14.34 195.63
N ARG A 342 13.59 -15.33 194.82
CA ARG A 342 12.34 -15.55 194.03
C ARG A 342 12.17 -14.68 192.76
N THR A 343 11.59 -15.36 191.75
CA THR A 343 10.64 -14.87 190.72
C THR A 343 11.10 -14.13 189.46
N LEU A 344 10.55 -14.62 188.32
CA LEU A 344 10.31 -13.98 187.00
C LEU A 344 11.54 -13.70 186.10
N LYS A 345 11.71 -14.20 184.86
CA LYS A 345 10.87 -14.83 183.79
C LYS A 345 10.11 -13.82 182.89
N ILE A 346 9.88 -14.19 181.60
CA ILE A 346 9.00 -13.56 180.55
C ILE A 346 9.67 -12.40 179.75
N GLN A 347 9.43 -12.10 178.45
CA GLN A 347 9.12 -12.84 177.18
C GLN A 347 8.85 -11.81 176.02
N ALA A 348 8.73 -12.28 174.76
CA ALA A 348 7.84 -11.73 173.68
C ALA A 348 8.14 -10.38 172.94
N VAL A 349 7.66 -10.04 171.71
CA VAL A 349 7.21 -10.80 170.49
C VAL A 349 6.83 -9.87 169.27
N ASN A 350 6.85 -10.38 168.01
CA ASN A 350 6.06 -10.00 166.78
C ASN A 350 6.34 -8.68 165.97
N LYS A 351 5.92 -8.41 164.69
CA LYS A 351 5.30 -9.10 163.47
C LYS A 351 4.13 -8.24 162.86
N LEU A 352 3.85 -8.01 161.55
CA LEU A 352 4.43 -8.22 160.19
C LEU A 352 3.70 -7.32 159.13
N SER A 353 4.26 -7.06 157.94
CA SER A 353 3.57 -6.57 156.69
C SER A 353 4.57 -6.55 155.49
N GLU A 354 4.27 -6.71 154.18
CA GLU A 354 3.21 -7.40 153.40
C GLU A 354 3.65 -7.50 151.89
N ILE A 355 2.96 -8.22 150.98
CA ILE A 355 3.51 -8.73 149.68
C ILE A 355 2.52 -8.75 148.46
N MET A 356 3.07 -8.91 147.22
CA MET A 356 2.46 -9.24 145.88
C MET A 356 2.06 -8.05 144.94
N ASN A 357 2.05 -8.17 143.58
CA ASN A 357 1.72 -9.33 142.70
C ASN A 357 2.37 -9.40 141.27
N ARG A 358 1.89 -10.30 140.34
CA ARG A 358 2.49 -10.78 139.03
C ARG A 358 1.40 -11.13 137.95
N ARG A 359 1.57 -11.43 136.63
CA ARG A 359 2.63 -11.43 135.55
C ARG A 359 1.98 -11.48 134.10
N GLU A 360 2.77 -11.33 133.02
CA GLU A 360 2.56 -11.39 131.52
C GLU A 360 1.83 -12.63 130.89
N MET A 361 1.35 -12.56 129.60
CA MET A 361 2.07 -13.04 128.35
C MET A 361 1.22 -13.43 127.05
N MET A 362 1.60 -12.90 125.85
CA MET A 362 1.57 -13.43 124.42
C MET A 362 0.34 -13.85 123.52
N ARG A 363 0.35 -13.37 122.24
CA ARG A 363 0.32 -14.09 120.89
C ARG A 363 -0.88 -14.10 119.85
N THR A 364 -0.58 -13.69 118.58
CA THR A 364 -1.00 -14.19 117.20
C THR A 364 -2.18 -13.57 116.37
N GLY A 365 -1.99 -13.27 115.05
CA GLY A 365 -3.02 -13.55 113.98
C GLY A 365 -3.40 -12.56 112.80
N ARG A 366 -2.72 -12.66 111.62
CA ARG A 366 -3.17 -12.48 110.17
C ARG A 366 -4.28 -11.49 109.62
N HIS A 367 -3.88 -10.69 108.59
CA HIS A 367 -4.44 -10.56 107.19
C HIS A 367 -5.60 -9.58 106.78
N ARG A 368 -5.36 -8.82 105.67
CA ARG A 368 -6.25 -8.45 104.51
C ARG A 368 -6.94 -7.06 104.43
N ASP A 369 -6.76 -6.36 103.28
CA ASP A 369 -7.83 -5.82 102.39
C ASP A 369 -7.23 -5.40 101.02
N ASP A 370 -8.03 -5.33 99.95
CA ASP A 370 -7.72 -4.78 98.62
C ASP A 370 -9.00 -4.48 97.80
N THR A 371 -9.50 -3.23 97.86
CA THR A 371 -10.82 -2.86 97.31
C THR A 371 -10.89 -1.45 96.67
N LEU A 372 -9.95 -1.07 95.78
CA LEU A 372 -9.98 0.26 95.12
C LEU A 372 -9.83 0.30 93.59
N ASP A 373 -9.24 -0.71 92.94
CA ASP A 373 -8.74 -0.57 91.57
C ASP A 373 -9.79 -0.75 90.44
N MET A 374 -10.97 -1.29 90.76
CA MET A 374 -11.99 -1.66 89.76
C MET A 374 -12.59 -0.46 88.99
N ARG A 375 -12.84 0.67 89.66
CA ARG A 375 -13.67 1.78 89.13
C ARG A 375 -12.96 2.71 88.13
N ARG A 376 -11.63 2.62 87.96
CA ARG A 376 -10.93 3.34 86.88
C ARG A 376 -11.11 2.64 85.54
N LYS A 377 -10.92 1.31 85.53
CA LYS A 377 -10.88 0.45 84.34
C LYS A 377 -12.19 0.50 83.52
N GLU A 378 -13.35 0.68 84.17
CA GLU A 378 -14.65 0.79 83.49
C GLU A 378 -14.79 2.07 82.63
N LYS A 379 -14.28 3.23 83.10
CA LYS A 379 -14.37 4.49 82.35
C LYS A 379 -13.45 4.49 81.13
N GLU A 380 -12.27 3.92 81.30
CA GLU A 380 -11.26 3.76 80.25
C GLU A 380 -11.76 2.80 79.16
N ASN A 381 -12.38 1.68 79.54
CA ASN A 381 -12.98 0.74 78.60
C ASN A 381 -14.07 1.40 77.71
N ARG A 382 -14.94 2.25 78.29
CA ARG A 382 -15.95 2.99 77.49
C ARG A 382 -15.34 3.99 76.51
N LYS A 383 -14.20 4.62 76.84
CA LYS A 383 -13.47 5.51 75.93
C LYS A 383 -12.88 4.73 74.75
N LEU A 384 -12.19 3.62 75.05
CA LEU A 384 -11.64 2.72 74.03
C LEU A 384 -12.73 2.11 73.11
N GLN A 385 -13.93 1.82 73.63
CA GLN A 385 -15.07 1.36 72.82
C GLN A 385 -15.69 2.44 71.91
N LEU A 386 -15.42 3.72 72.13
CA LEU A 386 -15.81 4.81 71.23
C LEU A 386 -14.72 5.04 70.18
N GLU A 387 -13.45 5.08 70.60
CA GLU A 387 -12.29 5.21 69.72
C GLU A 387 -12.20 4.05 68.71
N LEU A 388 -12.44 2.82 69.16
CA LEU A 388 -12.55 1.63 68.29
C LEU A 388 -13.71 1.70 67.27
N ARG A 389 -14.77 2.47 67.55
CA ARG A 389 -15.85 2.69 66.58
C ARG A 389 -15.49 3.77 65.56
N SER A 390 -14.94 4.90 66.00
CA SER A 390 -14.46 5.93 65.07
C SER A 390 -13.36 5.41 64.14
N GLU A 391 -12.48 4.53 64.62
CA GLU A 391 -11.44 3.94 63.77
C GLU A 391 -12.00 2.91 62.77
N LYS A 392 -13.03 2.15 63.15
CA LYS A 392 -13.77 1.29 62.19
C LYS A 392 -14.51 2.12 61.14
N GLU A 393 -15.09 3.26 61.51
CA GLU A 393 -15.76 4.17 60.58
C GLU A 393 -14.77 4.84 59.61
N LYS A 394 -13.58 5.26 60.08
CA LYS A 394 -12.48 5.75 59.23
C LYS A 394 -11.94 4.67 58.29
N LEU A 395 -11.75 3.44 58.79
CA LEU A 395 -11.27 2.33 57.96
C LEU A 395 -12.31 1.98 56.89
N ASN A 396 -13.60 1.94 57.23
CA ASN A 396 -14.67 1.73 56.26
C ASN A 396 -14.75 2.86 55.22
N SER A 397 -14.60 4.13 55.61
CA SER A 397 -14.58 5.24 54.63
C SER A 397 -13.34 5.19 53.72
N THR A 398 -12.20 4.74 54.24
CA THR A 398 -10.97 4.49 53.47
C THR A 398 -11.13 3.31 52.51
N ILE A 399 -11.77 2.22 52.92
CA ILE A 399 -12.08 1.07 52.06
C ILE A 399 -13.05 1.49 50.94
N ILE A 400 -14.10 2.25 51.25
CA ILE A 400 -15.04 2.78 50.25
C ILE A 400 -14.34 3.74 49.29
N LYS A 401 -13.39 4.54 49.78
CA LYS A 401 -12.55 5.40 48.93
C LYS A 401 -11.71 4.56 47.96
N TYR A 402 -10.92 3.59 48.46
CA TYR A 402 -10.09 2.75 47.59
C TYR A 402 -10.91 1.90 46.63
N GLN A 403 -12.08 1.40 47.03
CA GLN A 403 -12.97 0.68 46.11
C GLN A 403 -13.49 1.59 44.99
N ARG A 404 -13.76 2.87 45.28
CA ARG A 404 -14.09 3.84 44.22
C ARG A 404 -12.89 4.10 43.32
N GLU A 405 -11.71 4.37 43.88
CA GLU A 405 -10.48 4.60 43.09
C GLU A 405 -10.11 3.39 42.22
N ILE A 406 -10.36 2.15 42.67
CA ILE A 406 -10.24 0.93 41.85
C ILE A 406 -11.23 0.92 40.69
N ASN A 407 -12.51 1.23 40.94
CA ASN A 407 -13.54 1.28 39.90
C ASN A 407 -13.26 2.41 38.88
N ASP A 408 -12.82 3.58 39.35
CA ASP A 408 -12.47 4.73 38.52
C ASP A 408 -11.24 4.41 37.65
N MET A 409 -10.22 3.74 38.20
CA MET A 409 -9.07 3.22 37.43
C MET A 409 -9.49 2.14 36.41
N GLN A 410 -10.44 1.27 36.75
CA GLN A 410 -10.96 0.27 35.81
C GLN A 410 -11.68 0.92 34.63
N ALA A 411 -12.45 2.00 34.87
CA ALA A 411 -13.08 2.78 33.80
C ALA A 411 -12.04 3.47 32.90
N VAL A 412 -11.02 4.12 33.48
CA VAL A 412 -9.92 4.73 32.70
C VAL A 412 -9.17 3.66 31.87
N LEU A 413 -8.97 2.45 32.41
CA LEU A 413 -8.34 1.35 31.67
C LEU A 413 -9.22 0.82 30.53
N SER A 414 -10.55 0.79 30.67
CA SER A 414 -11.43 0.45 29.54
C SER A 414 -11.45 1.54 28.48
N ASP A 415 -11.50 2.82 28.87
CA ASP A 415 -11.50 3.96 27.96
C ASP A 415 -10.19 4.03 27.16
N GLU A 416 -9.03 3.87 27.83
CA GLU A 416 -7.75 3.76 27.15
C GLU A 416 -7.68 2.52 26.25
N SER A 417 -8.23 1.37 26.66
CA SER A 417 -8.25 0.16 25.84
C SER A 417 -9.07 0.36 24.55
N GLN A 418 -10.22 1.04 24.64
CA GLN A 418 -11.01 1.42 23.48
C GLN A 418 -10.24 2.41 22.57
N VAL A 419 -9.66 3.47 23.12
CA VAL A 419 -8.89 4.46 22.33
C VAL A 419 -7.69 3.81 21.63
N ARG A 420 -6.98 2.88 22.29
CA ARG A 420 -5.90 2.08 21.66
C ARG A 420 -6.41 1.21 20.52
N MET A 421 -7.57 0.56 20.68
CA MET A 421 -8.21 -0.24 19.62
C MET A 421 -8.60 0.64 18.42
N GLU A 422 -9.22 1.79 18.66
CA GLU A 422 -9.62 2.73 17.60
C GLU A 422 -8.41 3.31 16.85
N LEU A 423 -7.33 3.64 17.56
CA LEU A 423 -6.06 4.09 16.96
C LEU A 423 -5.40 2.97 16.14
N GLN A 424 -5.39 1.72 16.63
CA GLN A 424 -4.89 0.57 15.87
C GLN A 424 -5.69 0.36 14.57
N MET A 425 -7.02 0.42 14.65
CA MET A 425 -7.90 0.31 13.48
C MET A 425 -7.67 1.45 12.46
N ALA A 426 -7.38 2.67 12.93
CA ALA A 426 -7.02 3.79 12.06
C ALA A 426 -5.62 3.63 11.43
N LEU A 427 -4.65 3.06 12.16
CA LEU A 427 -3.32 2.74 11.65
C LEU A 427 -3.38 1.65 10.56
N ASP A 428 -4.12 0.57 10.78
CA ASP A 428 -4.33 -0.48 9.78
C ASP A 428 -5.01 0.05 8.49
N SER A 429 -5.87 1.06 8.63
CA SER A 429 -6.45 1.79 7.50
C SER A 429 -5.40 2.60 6.75
N LYS A 430 -4.57 3.40 7.46
CA LYS A 430 -3.50 4.19 6.83
C LYS A 430 -2.38 3.33 6.24
N ASP A 431 -2.08 2.16 6.79
CA ASP A 431 -1.16 1.20 6.17
C ASP A 431 -1.73 0.65 4.83
N SER A 432 -3.05 0.46 4.72
CA SER A 432 -3.69 0.11 3.45
C SER A 432 -3.64 1.25 2.41
N ASP A 433 -3.75 2.50 2.84
CA ASP A 433 -3.60 3.68 1.97
C ASP A 433 -2.13 3.83 1.51
N ILE A 434 -1.17 3.60 2.41
CA ILE A 434 0.27 3.58 2.10
C ILE A 434 0.60 2.44 1.13
N GLU A 435 -0.01 1.26 1.27
CA GLU A 435 0.13 0.17 0.30
C GLU A 435 -0.46 0.56 -1.06
N GLN A 436 -1.65 1.16 -1.10
CA GLN A 436 -2.25 1.66 -2.34
C GLN A 436 -1.32 2.66 -3.05
N LEU A 437 -0.80 3.66 -2.34
CA LEU A 437 0.10 4.67 -2.89
C LEU A 437 1.43 4.07 -3.39
N ARG A 438 1.96 3.05 -2.70
CA ARG A 438 3.14 2.29 -3.17
C ARG A 438 2.83 1.52 -4.45
N CYS A 439 1.69 0.83 -4.53
CA CYS A 439 1.29 0.10 -5.73
C CYS A 439 1.01 1.04 -6.92
N GLN A 440 0.39 2.21 -6.69
CA GLN A 440 0.19 3.24 -7.71
C GLN A 440 1.53 3.81 -8.20
N LEU A 441 2.48 4.10 -7.30
CA LEU A 441 3.82 4.55 -7.68
C LEU A 441 4.57 3.46 -8.47
N THR A 442 4.38 2.18 -8.13
CA THR A 442 4.97 1.05 -8.86
C THR A 442 4.34 0.87 -10.25
N SER A 443 3.02 0.96 -10.41
CA SER A 443 2.39 0.84 -11.73
C SER A 443 2.74 2.03 -12.63
N LEU A 444 2.75 3.26 -12.11
CA LEU A 444 3.23 4.44 -12.84
C LEU A 444 4.71 4.28 -13.25
N SER A 445 5.56 3.74 -12.38
CA SER A 445 6.96 3.44 -12.71
C SER A 445 7.09 2.39 -13.83
N ILE A 446 6.19 1.41 -13.91
CA ILE A 446 6.20 0.38 -14.97
C ILE A 446 5.70 0.97 -16.30
N HIS A 447 4.58 1.69 -16.29
CA HIS A 447 4.07 2.33 -17.52
C HIS A 447 5.04 3.38 -18.11
N SER A 448 5.91 3.96 -17.27
CA SER A 448 6.97 4.87 -17.71
C SER A 448 8.16 4.21 -18.45
N MET A 449 8.30 2.87 -18.45
CA MET A 449 9.43 2.19 -19.09
C MET A 449 9.06 1.32 -20.31
N ASP A 450 7.80 0.93 -20.45
CA ASP A 450 7.32 0.08 -21.58
C ASP A 450 6.85 0.87 -22.82
N SER A 451 6.86 2.21 -22.78
CA SER A 451 6.37 3.10 -23.86
C SER A 451 7.24 3.15 -25.13
N ILE A 452 8.04 2.11 -25.41
CA ILE A 452 8.91 1.99 -26.60
C ILE A 452 8.89 0.58 -27.22
N SER A 453 7.70 -0.01 -27.38
CA SER A 453 7.52 -1.13 -28.31
C SER A 453 6.11 -1.15 -28.92
N SER A 454 6.01 -0.88 -30.22
CA SER A 454 4.79 -1.06 -31.00
C SER A 454 4.88 -2.33 -31.82
N GLY A 455 4.00 -3.30 -31.55
CA GLY A 455 3.81 -4.51 -32.34
C GLY A 455 2.35 -4.94 -32.28
N ASN A 456 1.80 -5.37 -33.41
CA ASN A 456 0.44 -5.92 -33.44
C ASN A 456 0.37 -7.20 -32.61
N ASP A 457 -0.72 -7.37 -31.86
CA ASP A 457 -1.64 -8.44 -32.24
C ASP A 457 -3.09 -8.09 -31.89
N LEU A 458 -4.04 -8.71 -32.60
CA LEU A 458 -5.48 -8.52 -32.39
C LEU A 458 -6.07 -9.73 -31.64
N ASP A 459 -5.83 -9.80 -30.34
CA ASP A 459 -6.55 -10.74 -29.47
C ASP A 459 -7.31 -10.04 -28.35
N LYS A 460 -8.52 -10.57 -28.07
CA LYS A 460 -9.58 -9.86 -27.35
C LYS A 460 -9.96 -10.64 -26.08
N ASP A 461 -9.04 -10.72 -25.13
CA ASP A 461 -9.24 -11.41 -23.85
C ASP A 461 -8.71 -10.61 -22.63
N ASP A 462 -8.99 -11.13 -21.42
CA ASP A 462 -9.18 -10.35 -20.20
C ASP A 462 -7.93 -9.77 -19.51
N SER A 463 -8.07 -8.52 -19.02
CA SER A 463 -7.35 -7.96 -17.86
C SER A 463 -5.82 -7.73 -17.92
N GLY A 464 -5.30 -7.13 -18.99
CA GLY A 464 -3.90 -6.67 -19.07
C GLY A 464 -3.46 -5.53 -18.12
N TYR A 465 -4.03 -5.42 -16.91
CA TYR A 465 -3.71 -4.38 -15.92
C TYR A 465 -3.17 -5.01 -14.62
N PRO A 466 -1.97 -4.62 -14.13
CA PRO A 466 -1.40 -5.20 -12.92
C PRO A 466 -2.19 -4.81 -11.65
N ASP A 467 -2.84 -5.81 -11.04
CA ASP A 467 -3.36 -5.81 -9.67
C ASP A 467 -4.16 -4.56 -9.24
N THR A 468 -5.25 -4.27 -9.95
CA THR A 468 -6.30 -3.35 -9.43
C THR A 468 -6.74 -3.82 -8.04
N ARG A 469 -6.45 -3.02 -7.00
CA ARG A 469 -6.79 -3.24 -5.58
C ARG A 469 -8.20 -3.84 -5.46
N LEU A 470 -8.33 -4.92 -4.70
CA LEU A 470 -9.63 -5.53 -4.47
C LEU A 470 -10.43 -4.68 -3.47
N GLU A 471 -11.19 -3.74 -4.01
CA GLU A 471 -12.12 -2.88 -3.28
C GLU A 471 -13.49 -2.84 -3.97
N GLY A 472 -14.54 -2.54 -3.22
CA GLY A 472 -15.91 -2.47 -3.73
C GLY A 472 -16.96 -2.56 -2.62
N TRP A 473 -18.23 -2.59 -3.02
CA TRP A 473 -19.35 -2.57 -2.09
C TRP A 473 -19.91 -3.98 -1.86
N LEU A 474 -19.80 -4.48 -0.63
CA LEU A 474 -20.38 -5.76 -0.19
C LEU A 474 -21.41 -5.52 0.91
N SER A 475 -22.40 -6.41 1.04
CA SER A 475 -23.39 -6.30 2.12
C SER A 475 -23.27 -7.41 3.15
N LEU A 476 -23.36 -7.04 4.43
CA LEU A 476 -23.32 -7.92 5.59
C LEU A 476 -24.76 -8.19 6.10
N PRO A 477 -25.05 -9.34 6.74
CA PRO A 477 -26.36 -9.58 7.33
C PRO A 477 -26.60 -8.69 8.56
N VAL A 478 -27.75 -8.01 8.59
CA VAL A 478 -28.17 -7.17 9.73
C VAL A 478 -28.49 -8.04 10.94
N LYS A 479 -27.74 -7.89 12.04
CA LYS A 479 -27.88 -8.74 13.23
C LYS A 479 -29.06 -8.40 14.15
N ASN A 480 -29.66 -7.21 14.03
CA ASN A 480 -30.50 -6.64 15.11
C ASN A 480 -31.93 -6.19 14.69
N THR A 481 -32.58 -6.85 13.73
CA THR A 481 -34.03 -6.61 13.47
C THR A 481 -34.82 -7.89 13.17
N LYS A 482 -36.15 -7.84 13.35
CA LYS A 482 -37.08 -8.95 13.02
C LYS A 482 -37.33 -9.12 11.50
N ARG A 483 -36.58 -8.44 10.63
CA ARG A 483 -36.59 -8.63 9.18
C ARG A 483 -35.19 -9.03 8.71
N PHE A 484 -35.12 -9.94 7.76
CA PHE A 484 -33.87 -10.24 7.05
C PHE A 484 -33.51 -9.03 6.17
N GLY A 485 -32.25 -8.63 6.20
CA GLY A 485 -31.75 -7.43 5.57
C GLY A 485 -30.23 -7.45 5.42
N TRP A 486 -29.75 -6.72 4.42
CA TRP A 486 -28.36 -6.68 3.99
C TRP A 486 -27.82 -5.26 4.11
N ASP A 487 -26.91 -5.04 5.04
CA ASP A 487 -26.30 -3.75 5.35
C ASP A 487 -25.07 -3.54 4.45
N ARG A 488 -25.17 -2.61 3.49
CA ARG A 488 -24.09 -2.32 2.55
C ARG A 488 -22.90 -1.68 3.28
N ARG A 489 -21.68 -2.11 2.96
CA ARG A 489 -20.40 -1.59 3.47
C ARG A 489 -19.41 -1.45 2.32
N TYR A 490 -18.55 -0.45 2.38
CA TYR A 490 -17.44 -0.33 1.45
C TYR A 490 -16.28 -1.18 1.98
N VAL A 491 -15.73 -2.08 1.16
CA VAL A 491 -14.75 -3.08 1.58
C VAL A 491 -13.47 -2.92 0.78
N VAL A 492 -12.33 -2.99 1.48
CA VAL A 492 -10.99 -2.76 0.94
C VAL A 492 -10.07 -3.89 1.39
N VAL A 493 -9.30 -4.47 0.48
CA VAL A 493 -8.34 -5.54 0.77
C VAL A 493 -6.91 -5.03 0.57
N SER A 494 -6.08 -5.12 1.61
CA SER A 494 -4.63 -4.90 1.57
C SER A 494 -3.88 -6.22 1.43
N SER A 495 -2.55 -6.19 1.52
CA SER A 495 -1.70 -7.38 1.62
C SER A 495 -1.96 -8.22 2.88
N LYS A 496 -2.44 -7.60 3.97
CA LYS A 496 -2.55 -8.23 5.31
C LYS A 496 -3.94 -8.18 5.94
N LYS A 497 -4.81 -7.25 5.53
CA LYS A 497 -6.09 -6.94 6.19
C LYS A 497 -7.22 -6.79 5.18
N ILE A 498 -8.44 -7.13 5.58
CA ILE A 498 -9.69 -6.76 4.92
C ILE A 498 -10.40 -5.74 5.80
N LEU A 499 -10.61 -4.52 5.30
CA LEU A 499 -11.20 -3.42 6.04
C LEU A 499 -12.62 -3.14 5.53
N PHE A 500 -13.56 -2.97 6.46
CA PHE A 500 -14.97 -2.70 6.20
C PHE A 500 -15.33 -1.32 6.75
N TYR A 501 -15.85 -0.44 5.90
CA TYR A 501 -16.25 0.93 6.23
C TYR A 501 -17.77 1.10 6.08
N ASN A 502 -18.38 1.92 6.94
CA ASN A 502 -19.82 2.22 6.85
C ASN A 502 -20.16 3.08 5.63
N SER A 503 -19.27 4.01 5.27
CA SER A 503 -19.37 4.87 4.09
C SER A 503 -18.00 5.10 3.43
N GLU A 504 -18.00 5.71 2.23
CA GLU A 504 -16.75 6.16 1.57
C GLU A 504 -16.10 7.34 2.33
N MET A 505 -16.88 8.15 3.06
CA MET A 505 -16.38 9.20 3.96
C MET A 505 -15.63 8.61 5.17
N ASP A 506 -16.12 7.49 5.73
CA ASP A 506 -15.41 6.77 6.79
C ASP A 506 -14.06 6.23 6.32
N ARG A 507 -13.94 5.83 5.04
CA ARG A 507 -12.65 5.42 4.45
C ARG A 507 -11.67 6.60 4.41
N GLU A 508 -12.11 7.77 3.95
CA GLU A 508 -11.26 8.98 3.89
C GLU A 508 -10.79 9.42 5.28
N GLN A 509 -11.66 9.30 6.29
CA GLN A 509 -11.35 9.55 7.70
C GLN A 509 -10.55 8.43 8.39
N SER A 510 -10.25 7.32 7.71
CA SER A 510 -9.66 6.10 8.28
C SER A 510 -10.39 5.57 9.51
N ASN A 511 -11.72 5.50 9.39
CA ASN A 511 -12.67 5.03 10.39
C ASN A 511 -13.31 3.68 10.00
N PRO A 512 -12.56 2.56 9.92
CA PRO A 512 -13.18 1.26 9.64
C PRO A 512 -14.08 0.81 10.79
N TYR A 513 -15.20 0.19 10.43
CA TYR A 513 -16.16 -0.45 11.33
C TYR A 513 -15.63 -1.79 11.84
N MET A 514 -14.97 -2.53 10.96
CA MET A 514 -14.42 -3.87 11.22
C MET A 514 -13.19 -4.11 10.34
N ILE A 515 -12.22 -4.87 10.85
CA ILE A 515 -11.02 -5.31 10.15
C ILE A 515 -10.87 -6.82 10.38
N LEU A 516 -10.54 -7.57 9.33
CA LEU A 516 -10.18 -8.99 9.39
C LEU A 516 -8.73 -9.23 8.93
N ASP A 517 -8.00 -10.06 9.66
CA ASP A 517 -6.60 -10.40 9.35
C ASP A 517 -6.51 -11.53 8.32
N ILE A 518 -5.82 -11.28 7.20
CA ILE A 518 -5.69 -12.24 6.08
C ILE A 518 -4.94 -13.50 6.52
N ASP A 519 -3.92 -13.36 7.37
CA ASP A 519 -3.17 -14.47 7.97
C ASP A 519 -4.00 -15.33 8.96
N LYS A 520 -5.17 -14.84 9.37
CA LYS A 520 -6.12 -15.50 10.29
C LYS A 520 -7.35 -16.07 9.57
N LEU A 521 -7.44 -15.94 8.24
CA LEU A 521 -8.49 -16.57 7.44
C LEU A 521 -8.21 -18.07 7.27
N PHE A 522 -9.22 -18.90 7.49
CA PHE A 522 -9.16 -20.35 7.27
C PHE A 522 -9.56 -20.72 5.84
N HIS A 523 -10.66 -20.15 5.34
CA HIS A 523 -11.08 -20.28 3.95
C HIS A 523 -12.04 -19.16 3.51
N VAL A 524 -12.16 -18.99 2.19
CA VAL A 524 -13.23 -18.22 1.54
C VAL A 524 -13.88 -19.13 0.50
N ARG A 525 -15.21 -19.19 0.47
CA ARG A 525 -15.96 -20.07 -0.46
C ARG A 525 -17.33 -19.52 -0.87
N PRO A 526 -17.87 -19.90 -2.04
CA PRO A 526 -19.28 -19.74 -2.34
C PRO A 526 -20.15 -20.46 -1.30
N VAL A 527 -21.33 -19.91 -1.00
CA VAL A 527 -22.32 -20.61 -0.17
C VAL A 527 -23.25 -21.48 -1.01
N THR A 528 -23.91 -22.40 -0.33
CA THR A 528 -24.91 -23.33 -0.87
C THR A 528 -26.23 -23.17 -0.12
N GLN A 529 -27.31 -23.79 -0.61
CA GLN A 529 -28.64 -23.69 0.01
C GLN A 529 -28.67 -24.16 1.48
N THR A 530 -27.77 -25.06 1.89
CA THR A 530 -27.65 -25.55 3.27
C THR A 530 -26.96 -24.54 4.20
N ASP A 531 -26.10 -23.66 3.67
CA ASP A 531 -25.41 -22.65 4.47
C ASP A 531 -26.34 -21.46 4.81
N VAL A 532 -27.25 -21.12 3.88
CA VAL A 532 -28.10 -19.92 3.95
C VAL A 532 -29.59 -20.24 3.74
N TYR A 533 -30.14 -21.10 4.59
CA TYR A 533 -31.52 -21.62 4.48
C TYR A 533 -32.66 -20.57 4.51
N ARG A 534 -32.37 -19.29 4.76
CA ARG A 534 -33.33 -18.18 4.74
C ARG A 534 -33.08 -17.14 3.64
N ALA A 535 -32.02 -17.29 2.84
CA ALA A 535 -31.75 -16.39 1.73
C ALA A 535 -32.63 -16.75 0.52
N ASP A 536 -33.09 -15.75 -0.22
CA ASP A 536 -33.83 -15.95 -1.47
C ASP A 536 -32.95 -16.68 -2.49
N THR A 537 -33.52 -17.60 -3.26
CA THR A 537 -32.79 -18.46 -4.22
C THR A 537 -32.06 -17.68 -5.31
N LYS A 538 -32.48 -16.43 -5.57
CA LYS A 538 -31.80 -15.48 -6.48
C LYS A 538 -30.57 -14.82 -5.87
N GLU A 539 -30.45 -14.80 -4.54
CA GLU A 539 -29.33 -14.18 -3.84
C GLU A 539 -28.18 -15.15 -3.58
N ILE A 540 -28.49 -16.43 -3.33
CA ILE A 540 -27.51 -17.48 -2.99
C ILE A 540 -26.29 -17.51 -3.94
N PRO A 541 -26.43 -17.41 -5.28
CA PRO A 541 -25.27 -17.39 -6.19
C PRO A 541 -24.34 -16.19 -6.03
N ARG A 542 -24.79 -15.13 -5.35
CA ARG A 542 -24.05 -13.88 -5.08
C ARG A 542 -23.48 -13.81 -3.66
N ILE A 543 -23.77 -14.80 -2.81
CA ILE A 543 -23.30 -14.83 -1.41
C ILE A 543 -22.04 -15.70 -1.32
N PHE A 544 -21.10 -15.31 -0.47
CA PHE A 544 -19.94 -16.11 -0.09
C PHE A 544 -19.68 -16.05 1.41
N GLN A 545 -19.00 -17.08 1.94
CA GLN A 545 -18.62 -17.20 3.34
C GLN A 545 -17.10 -17.02 3.47
N ILE A 546 -16.69 -16.18 4.43
CA ILE A 546 -15.32 -16.14 4.97
C ILE A 546 -15.36 -16.84 6.33
N LEU A 547 -14.45 -17.79 6.57
CA LEU A 547 -14.22 -18.40 7.89
C LEU A 547 -12.84 -17.97 8.41
N TYR A 548 -12.77 -17.51 9.66
CA TYR A 548 -11.57 -16.88 10.25
C TYR A 548 -11.49 -17.09 11.76
N ALA A 549 -10.30 -16.91 12.34
CA ALA A 549 -10.11 -16.96 13.79
C ALA A 549 -10.66 -15.68 14.45
N ASN A 550 -11.34 -15.82 15.59
CA ASN A 550 -11.91 -14.70 16.36
C ASN A 550 -10.88 -13.65 16.79
N GLU A 551 -9.66 -14.09 17.11
CA GLU A 551 -8.49 -13.21 17.38
C GLU A 551 -8.05 -12.37 16.17
N GLY A 552 -8.53 -12.68 14.97
CA GLY A 552 -8.27 -11.95 13.73
C GLY A 552 -9.39 -10.99 13.33
N GLU A 553 -10.34 -10.67 14.21
CA GLU A 553 -11.34 -9.62 14.02
C GLU A 553 -11.08 -8.46 14.99
N SER A 554 -10.81 -7.27 14.44
CA SER A 554 -10.87 -6.02 15.20
C SER A 554 -12.13 -5.26 14.80
N LYS A 555 -13.01 -4.99 15.75
CA LYS A 555 -14.32 -4.38 15.49
C LYS A 555 -14.66 -3.35 16.57
N ARG A 556 -15.24 -2.21 16.16
CA ARG A 556 -15.78 -1.23 17.11
C ARG A 556 -17.01 -1.83 17.82
N GLU A 557 -16.96 -1.95 19.15
CA GLU A 557 -18.07 -2.43 20.00
C GLU A 557 -19.15 -1.34 20.20
N GLN A 558 -19.60 -0.71 19.12
CA GLN A 558 -20.65 0.31 19.14
C GLN A 558 -22.05 -0.30 19.00
N GLU A 559 -22.37 -1.29 19.83
CA GLU A 559 -23.76 -1.64 20.12
C GLU A 559 -23.84 -2.38 21.47
N PHE A 560 -23.82 -1.62 22.58
CA PHE A 560 -24.23 -2.11 23.90
C PHE A 560 -25.76 -2.34 23.91
N ALA A 561 -26.21 -3.34 23.17
CA ALA A 561 -27.32 -4.15 23.63
C ALA A 561 -26.85 -4.81 24.93
N VAL A 562 -27.40 -4.37 26.07
CA VAL A 562 -27.14 -5.02 27.35
C VAL A 562 -27.80 -6.39 27.32
N GLU A 563 -27.05 -7.41 26.89
CA GLU A 563 -27.17 -8.69 27.56
C GLU A 563 -26.88 -8.43 29.04
N PRO A 564 -27.82 -8.74 29.96
CA PRO A 564 -27.53 -8.65 31.38
C PRO A 564 -26.27 -9.48 31.69
N PRO A 565 -25.39 -9.04 32.59
CA PRO A 565 -24.19 -9.80 32.94
C PRO A 565 -24.60 -11.22 33.30
N ALA A 566 -24.18 -12.18 32.47
CA ALA A 566 -24.81 -13.49 32.42
C ALA A 566 -24.77 -14.14 33.81
N LEU A 567 -25.97 -14.30 34.40
CA LEU A 567 -26.10 -14.91 35.72
C LEU A 567 -25.45 -16.29 35.67
N ALA A 568 -24.53 -16.56 36.60
CA ALA A 568 -23.82 -17.83 36.70
C ALA A 568 -24.82 -18.95 37.07
N GLY A 569 -25.54 -19.47 36.07
CA GLY A 569 -26.77 -20.22 36.34
C GLY A 569 -27.63 -20.58 35.14
N GLU A 570 -27.08 -20.87 33.96
CA GLU A 570 -27.79 -21.74 33.01
C GLU A 570 -26.85 -22.74 32.31
N HIS A 571 -27.22 -24.03 32.35
CA HIS A 571 -26.30 -25.12 32.04
C HIS A 571 -26.26 -25.46 30.54
N SER A 572 -25.19 -25.07 29.86
CA SER A 572 -24.68 -25.88 28.75
C SER A 572 -23.83 -27.00 29.35
N SER A 573 -24.36 -28.23 29.39
CA SER A 573 -23.86 -29.34 30.21
C SER A 573 -22.65 -30.09 29.62
N TYR A 574 -21.60 -29.36 29.24
CA TYR A 574 -20.31 -29.91 28.82
C TYR A 574 -19.19 -29.51 29.79
N VAL A 575 -18.14 -30.35 29.87
CA VAL A 575 -16.95 -30.11 30.69
C VAL A 575 -15.71 -30.07 29.79
N THR A 576 -14.87 -29.06 29.97
CA THR A 576 -13.66 -28.85 29.16
C THR A 576 -12.43 -29.47 29.79
N HIS A 577 -11.69 -30.30 29.04
CA HIS A 577 -10.44 -30.92 29.52
C HIS A 577 -9.51 -31.29 28.36
N LYS A 578 -8.24 -30.85 28.40
CA LYS A 578 -7.21 -31.10 27.35
C LYS A 578 -7.70 -30.90 25.89
N GLY A 579 -8.49 -29.85 25.66
CA GLY A 579 -9.05 -29.50 24.35
C GLY A 579 -10.30 -30.28 23.92
N HIS A 580 -10.85 -31.16 24.78
CA HIS A 580 -12.14 -31.82 24.58
C HIS A 580 -13.28 -31.05 25.25
N GLU A 581 -14.47 -31.07 24.63
CA GLU A 581 -15.74 -30.64 25.22
C GLU A 581 -16.60 -31.88 25.49
N PHE A 582 -16.50 -32.43 26.70
CA PHE A 582 -17.16 -33.68 27.09
C PHE A 582 -18.61 -33.45 27.53
N ILE A 583 -19.57 -34.11 26.86
CA ILE A 583 -20.97 -34.21 27.31
C ILE A 583 -21.25 -35.61 27.92
N PRO A 584 -22.17 -35.73 28.90
CA PRO A 584 -22.65 -37.03 29.37
C PRO A 584 -23.28 -37.87 28.25
N THR A 585 -22.93 -39.15 28.17
CA THR A 585 -23.49 -40.12 27.21
C THR A 585 -23.79 -41.46 27.90
N LEU A 586 -24.68 -42.26 27.32
CA LEU A 586 -25.06 -43.58 27.85
C LEU A 586 -25.02 -44.63 26.72
N CYS A 587 -23.96 -45.44 26.70
CA CYS A 587 -23.73 -46.40 25.62
C CYS A 587 -24.45 -47.73 25.90
N HIS A 588 -25.67 -47.92 25.40
CA HIS A 588 -26.36 -49.23 25.50
C HIS A 588 -25.86 -50.28 24.48
N LEU A 589 -25.07 -49.84 23.49
CA LEU A 589 -24.46 -50.65 22.43
C LEU A 589 -22.94 -50.79 22.65
N PRO A 590 -22.28 -51.84 22.11
CA PRO A 590 -20.84 -52.06 22.24
C PRO A 590 -19.98 -50.82 21.98
N SER A 591 -19.22 -50.40 22.99
CA SER A 591 -18.32 -49.23 22.96
C SER A 591 -17.26 -49.35 24.07
N SER A 592 -16.03 -48.93 23.80
CA SER A 592 -14.87 -49.02 24.71
C SER A 592 -14.33 -47.64 25.10
N CYS A 593 -13.82 -47.51 26.32
CA CYS A 593 -13.21 -46.29 26.83
C CYS A 593 -11.83 -46.06 26.21
N GLU A 594 -11.57 -44.88 25.64
CA GLU A 594 -10.24 -44.60 25.06
C GLU A 594 -9.13 -44.46 26.11
N ALA A 595 -9.46 -44.10 27.35
CA ALA A 595 -8.48 -43.90 28.42
C ALA A 595 -8.03 -45.22 29.10
N CYS A 596 -8.88 -46.26 29.13
CA CYS A 596 -8.57 -47.51 29.85
C CYS A 596 -8.97 -48.81 29.13
N THR A 597 -9.44 -48.71 27.87
CA THR A 597 -9.95 -49.78 26.99
C THR A 597 -11.11 -50.64 27.51
N ARG A 598 -11.54 -50.47 28.77
CA ARG A 598 -12.69 -51.16 29.37
C ARG A 598 -14.02 -50.80 28.68
N PRO A 599 -15.03 -51.68 28.71
CA PRO A 599 -16.37 -51.38 28.21
C PRO A 599 -16.99 -50.11 28.82
N LEU A 600 -17.53 -49.24 27.96
CA LEU A 600 -18.42 -48.13 28.33
C LEU A 600 -19.90 -48.55 28.32
N TRP A 601 -20.19 -49.82 28.04
CA TRP A 601 -21.53 -50.26 27.66
C TRP A 601 -22.10 -51.37 28.52
N ASN A 602 -23.43 -51.34 28.66
CA ASN A 602 -24.25 -52.38 29.26
C ASN A 602 -25.70 -52.17 28.77
N VAL A 603 -26.41 -53.25 28.44
CA VAL A 603 -27.77 -53.19 27.87
C VAL A 603 -28.76 -52.47 28.79
N PHE A 604 -28.67 -52.68 30.11
CA PHE A 604 -29.68 -52.19 31.07
C PHE A 604 -29.20 -50.98 31.90
N LYS A 605 -27.92 -50.94 32.28
CA LYS A 605 -27.33 -49.85 33.07
C LYS A 605 -25.89 -49.59 32.63
N PRO A 606 -25.65 -48.83 31.54
CA PRO A 606 -24.29 -48.47 31.12
C PRO A 606 -23.60 -47.64 32.21
N PRO A 607 -22.28 -47.81 32.41
CA PRO A 607 -21.51 -46.99 33.35
C PRO A 607 -21.50 -45.52 32.91
N PRO A 608 -21.33 -44.56 33.84
CA PRO A 608 -21.28 -43.14 33.52
C PRO A 608 -20.17 -42.82 32.50
N ALA A 609 -20.58 -42.42 31.30
CA ALA A 609 -19.67 -42.14 30.19
C ALA A 609 -19.76 -40.68 29.77
N LEU A 610 -18.67 -40.20 29.18
CA LEU A 610 -18.53 -38.90 28.56
C LEU A 610 -18.14 -39.09 27.10
N GLU A 611 -18.63 -38.22 26.23
CA GLU A 611 -18.31 -38.18 24.80
C GLU A 611 -17.91 -36.76 24.41
N CYS A 612 -16.76 -36.61 23.76
CA CYS A 612 -16.30 -35.31 23.29
C CYS A 612 -17.09 -34.89 22.04
N ARG A 613 -17.77 -33.74 22.10
CA ARG A 613 -18.58 -33.20 20.99
C ARG A 613 -17.81 -32.94 19.70
N ARG A 614 -16.48 -32.79 19.79
CA ARG A 614 -15.59 -32.39 18.68
C ARG A 614 -14.96 -33.56 17.92
N CYS A 615 -14.66 -34.65 18.63
CA CYS A 615 -13.89 -35.78 18.10
C CYS A 615 -14.53 -37.16 18.37
N HIS A 616 -15.64 -37.21 19.10
CA HIS A 616 -16.37 -38.42 19.49
C HIS A 616 -15.57 -39.46 20.31
N THR A 617 -14.35 -39.14 20.77
CA THR A 617 -13.64 -39.87 21.82
C THR A 617 -14.55 -40.04 23.03
N LYS A 618 -14.67 -41.27 23.53
CA LYS A 618 -15.52 -41.62 24.69
C LYS A 618 -14.69 -42.16 25.85
N CYS A 619 -15.01 -41.74 27.07
CA CYS A 619 -14.34 -42.19 28.29
C CYS A 619 -15.31 -42.35 29.46
N HIS A 620 -14.92 -43.09 30.51
CA HIS A 620 -15.68 -43.12 31.76
C HIS A 620 -15.54 -41.77 32.49
N LYS A 621 -16.61 -41.29 33.11
CA LYS A 621 -16.62 -40.02 33.87
C LYS A 621 -15.55 -40.02 34.98
N ASP A 622 -15.29 -41.18 35.59
CA ASP A 622 -14.30 -41.36 36.65
C ASP A 622 -12.89 -40.88 36.25
N HIS A 623 -12.47 -41.03 34.99
CA HIS A 623 -11.14 -40.58 34.54
C HIS A 623 -11.01 -39.05 34.55
N LEU A 624 -12.10 -38.34 34.26
CA LEU A 624 -12.15 -36.88 34.31
C LEU A 624 -12.26 -36.39 35.77
N ASP A 625 -13.15 -37.00 36.57
CA ASP A 625 -13.35 -36.64 37.98
C ASP A 625 -12.09 -36.90 38.84
N ARG A 626 -11.22 -37.83 38.42
CA ARG A 626 -9.91 -38.12 39.05
C ARG A 626 -8.73 -37.39 38.42
N ASN A 627 -8.96 -36.62 37.36
CA ASN A 627 -7.94 -35.87 36.62
C ASN A 627 -6.79 -36.78 36.09
N GLU A 628 -7.10 -38.01 35.69
CA GLU A 628 -6.10 -39.02 35.31
C GLU A 628 -5.41 -38.67 33.98
N GLU A 629 -4.08 -38.78 33.93
CA GLU A 629 -3.29 -38.36 32.77
C GLU A 629 -3.61 -39.11 31.47
N ALA A 630 -4.21 -40.31 31.58
CA ALA A 630 -4.56 -41.23 30.49
C ALA A 630 -5.48 -40.65 29.40
N ILE A 631 -6.20 -39.55 29.66
CA ILE A 631 -6.94 -38.84 28.61
C ILE A 631 -5.94 -38.07 27.72
N ALA A 632 -5.73 -38.55 26.49
CA ALA A 632 -4.91 -37.87 25.50
C ALA A 632 -5.56 -36.54 25.02
N PRO A 633 -4.78 -35.51 24.65
CA PRO A 633 -5.32 -34.26 24.09
C PRO A 633 -6.20 -34.49 22.85
N CYS A 634 -7.17 -33.59 22.64
CA CYS A 634 -8.10 -33.72 21.53
C CYS A 634 -7.38 -33.67 20.18
N ARG A 635 -7.49 -34.75 19.38
CA ARG A 635 -6.92 -34.80 18.02
C ARG A 635 -7.58 -33.80 17.06
N VAL A 636 -8.81 -33.40 17.35
CA VAL A 636 -9.52 -32.31 16.68
C VAL A 636 -9.30 -31.01 17.46
N ASN A 637 -8.03 -30.65 17.68
CA ASN A 637 -7.65 -29.32 18.20
C ASN A 637 -7.69 -28.27 17.07
N TYR A 638 -8.79 -28.28 16.31
CA TYR A 638 -9.17 -27.25 15.36
C TYR A 638 -10.34 -26.53 16.02
N ASP A 639 -10.03 -25.44 16.73
CA ASP A 639 -10.95 -24.87 17.72
C ASP A 639 -12.06 -24.06 17.04
N LEU A 640 -13.05 -24.76 16.49
CA LEU A 640 -14.23 -24.17 15.84
C LEU A 640 -15.04 -23.26 16.77
N SER A 641 -14.92 -23.43 18.08
CA SER A 641 -15.48 -22.48 19.07
C SER A 641 -14.76 -21.12 19.08
N THR A 642 -13.60 -21.01 18.43
CA THR A 642 -12.90 -19.74 18.13
C THR A 642 -12.97 -19.34 16.66
N ALA A 643 -13.59 -20.14 15.79
CA ALA A 643 -13.75 -19.81 14.38
C ALA A 643 -15.07 -19.06 14.16
N LYS A 644 -15.00 -17.81 13.71
CA LYS A 644 -16.16 -17.04 13.28
C LYS A 644 -16.38 -17.23 11.78
N ASP A 645 -17.63 -17.16 11.36
CA ASP A 645 -18.01 -17.04 9.95
C ASP A 645 -18.62 -15.67 9.65
N LEU A 646 -18.42 -15.21 8.41
CA LEU A 646 -18.99 -13.97 7.89
C LEU A 646 -19.56 -14.25 6.51
N LEU A 647 -20.87 -14.04 6.38
CA LEU A 647 -21.59 -14.07 5.12
C LEU A 647 -21.53 -12.69 4.45
N LEU A 648 -21.18 -12.66 3.17
CA LEU A 648 -21.08 -11.44 2.37
C LEU A 648 -21.86 -11.61 1.07
N LEU A 649 -22.73 -10.65 0.77
CA LEU A 649 -23.48 -10.55 -0.48
C LEU A 649 -22.77 -9.57 -1.43
N ALA A 650 -22.44 -10.02 -2.63
CA ALA A 650 -21.97 -9.18 -3.73
C ALA A 650 -23.14 -8.69 -4.63
N GLY A 651 -22.89 -7.71 -5.50
CA GLY A 651 -23.89 -7.18 -6.42
C GLY A 651 -24.36 -8.21 -7.45
N SER A 652 -23.43 -9.01 -7.99
CA SER A 652 -23.68 -10.07 -8.98
C SER A 652 -22.93 -11.37 -8.69
N GLN A 653 -23.24 -12.43 -9.44
CA GLN A 653 -22.57 -13.73 -9.30
C GLN A 653 -21.11 -13.66 -9.83
N GLU A 654 -20.88 -12.91 -10.91
CA GLU A 654 -19.55 -12.68 -11.49
C GLU A 654 -18.67 -11.87 -10.51
N GLU A 655 -19.29 -10.93 -9.79
CA GLU A 655 -18.61 -10.20 -8.71
C GLU A 655 -18.28 -11.11 -7.54
N GLN A 656 -19.21 -11.97 -7.08
CA GLN A 656 -18.94 -12.96 -6.04
C GLN A 656 -17.80 -13.91 -6.43
N GLN A 657 -17.76 -14.40 -7.67
CA GLN A 657 -16.66 -15.24 -8.18
C GLN A 657 -15.33 -14.47 -8.21
N ARG A 658 -15.34 -13.17 -8.55
CA ARG A 658 -14.15 -12.29 -8.53
C ARG A 658 -13.62 -12.09 -7.11
N TRP A 659 -14.49 -11.79 -6.15
CA TRP A 659 -14.14 -11.64 -4.73
C TRP A 659 -13.56 -12.94 -4.18
N VAL A 660 -14.26 -14.07 -4.32
CA VAL A 660 -13.81 -15.39 -3.88
C VAL A 660 -12.46 -15.75 -4.51
N SER A 661 -12.32 -15.62 -5.82
CA SER A 661 -11.09 -16.02 -6.54
C SER A 661 -9.87 -15.18 -6.16
N ARG A 662 -10.03 -13.87 -5.97
CA ARG A 662 -8.93 -12.99 -5.56
C ARG A 662 -8.60 -13.14 -4.06
N LEU A 663 -9.59 -13.32 -3.19
CA LEU A 663 -9.36 -13.58 -1.76
C LEU A 663 -8.65 -14.92 -1.53
N ILE A 664 -9.07 -16.01 -2.17
CA ILE A 664 -8.40 -17.33 -2.06
C ILE A 664 -6.92 -17.25 -2.47
N ARG A 665 -6.55 -16.39 -3.44
CA ARG A 665 -5.15 -16.16 -3.83
C ARG A 665 -4.34 -15.37 -2.78
N ARG A 666 -4.97 -14.61 -1.90
CA ARG A 666 -4.33 -13.82 -0.83
C ARG A 666 -4.16 -14.60 0.48
N ILE A 667 -4.97 -15.64 0.73
CA ILE A 667 -4.81 -16.51 1.91
C ILE A 667 -3.46 -17.25 1.85
N PRO A 668 -2.60 -17.17 2.88
CA PRO A 668 -1.34 -17.92 2.91
C PRO A 668 -1.59 -19.44 2.83
N ARG A 669 -1.05 -20.08 1.79
CA ARG A 669 -1.09 -21.54 1.68
C ARG A 669 -0.20 -22.16 2.75
N LYS A 670 -0.79 -22.57 3.88
CA LYS A 670 -0.14 -23.40 4.89
C LYS A 670 0.26 -24.74 4.26
N HIS A 671 1.50 -24.82 3.79
CA HIS A 671 2.10 -26.09 3.36
C HIS A 671 2.11 -27.06 4.56
N PRO A 672 1.57 -28.28 4.43
CA PRO A 672 1.76 -29.31 5.45
C PRO A 672 3.23 -29.73 5.43
N GLY A 673 4.03 -29.18 6.35
CA GLY A 673 5.40 -29.60 6.57
C GLY A 673 5.45 -31.08 6.98
N PRO A 674 6.50 -31.83 6.58
CA PRO A 674 6.63 -33.24 6.97
C PRO A 674 6.73 -33.37 8.48
N ALA A 675 6.07 -34.38 9.05
CA ALA A 675 6.06 -34.61 10.48
C ALA A 675 7.46 -34.92 11.01
N SER A 676 7.97 -34.09 11.92
CA SER A 676 9.16 -34.43 12.70
C SER A 676 8.80 -35.50 13.75
N VAL A 677 9.63 -36.55 13.85
CA VAL A 677 9.37 -37.71 14.68
C VAL A 677 9.66 -37.41 16.15
N ALA A 678 8.86 -37.97 17.07
CA ALA A 678 8.98 -37.74 18.50
C ALA A 678 10.08 -38.60 19.17
N GLN A 679 10.92 -37.96 20.00
CA GLN A 679 11.77 -38.49 21.08
C GLN A 679 12.45 -37.28 21.77
N ALA A 680 12.69 -37.19 23.08
CA ALA A 680 12.19 -37.93 24.25
C ALA A 680 12.28 -37.00 25.50
N ALA A 681 12.00 -37.50 26.71
CA ALA A 681 11.82 -36.68 27.92
C ALA A 681 13.11 -36.19 28.63
N GLU A 682 12.93 -35.16 29.49
CA GLU A 682 13.84 -34.67 30.56
C GLU A 682 13.92 -35.69 31.75
N PRO A 683 14.47 -35.41 32.98
CA PRO A 683 15.05 -34.19 33.61
C PRO A 683 16.28 -34.48 34.53
N PRO A 684 16.59 -33.74 35.64
CA PRO A 684 16.72 -32.28 35.88
C PRO A 684 18.09 -31.86 36.50
N SER A 685 18.31 -30.53 36.59
CA SER A 685 19.03 -29.77 37.66
C SER A 685 20.43 -30.18 38.19
N HIS A 686 21.35 -29.20 38.32
CA HIS A 686 21.90 -28.75 39.63
C HIS A 686 22.87 -27.55 39.50
N SER A 687 23.19 -26.93 40.65
CA SER A 687 23.84 -25.63 40.84
C SER A 687 25.38 -25.59 40.80
N SER A 688 25.93 -24.41 40.48
CA SER A 688 27.33 -23.95 40.72
C SER A 688 27.70 -23.87 42.23
N PRO A 689 28.89 -23.39 42.67
CA PRO A 689 30.16 -23.03 41.98
C PRO A 689 31.46 -23.52 42.68
N ARG A 690 32.67 -23.34 42.07
CA ARG A 690 33.88 -22.69 42.67
C ARG A 690 35.23 -22.85 41.91
N LEU A 691 35.94 -21.72 41.76
CA LEU A 691 37.37 -21.44 42.01
C LEU A 691 38.50 -22.47 41.71
N SER A 692 39.41 -22.07 40.79
CA SER A 692 40.89 -21.92 40.89
C SER A 692 41.66 -22.51 42.12
N PRO A 693 42.95 -22.93 42.01
CA PRO A 693 44.01 -22.20 41.27
C PRO A 693 45.23 -22.95 40.64
N GLY A 694 45.80 -22.33 39.59
CA GLY A 694 47.21 -21.90 39.50
C GLY A 694 48.40 -22.89 39.32
N ALA A 695 49.15 -22.73 38.21
CA ALA A 695 50.63 -22.68 38.19
C ALA A 695 51.18 -22.29 36.79
N SER A 696 52.19 -21.42 36.76
CA SER A 696 53.11 -21.19 35.60
C SER A 696 54.54 -21.58 36.03
N PRO A 697 55.51 -21.81 35.12
CA PRO A 697 56.34 -20.66 34.69
C PRO A 697 56.97 -20.73 33.27
N CYS A 698 57.46 -19.56 32.83
CA CYS A 698 58.62 -19.29 31.95
C CYS A 698 58.90 -20.13 30.68
N ASN A 699 58.98 -19.46 29.53
CA ASN A 699 60.28 -19.18 28.88
C ASN A 699 60.23 -18.07 27.80
N SER A 700 61.32 -17.30 27.71
CA SER A 700 61.66 -16.20 26.77
C SER A 700 63.22 -16.10 26.77
N PRO A 701 63.97 -15.36 25.91
CA PRO A 701 63.65 -14.05 25.30
C PRO A 701 64.31 -13.81 23.90
N SER A 702 64.72 -12.56 23.61
CA SER A 702 65.64 -12.10 22.53
C SER A 702 65.05 -11.95 21.10
N LEU A 703 65.30 -10.87 20.33
CA LEU A 703 66.08 -9.62 20.54
C LEU A 703 65.59 -8.46 19.63
N SER A 704 66.02 -7.23 19.92
CA SER A 704 65.75 -5.94 19.21
C SER A 704 66.96 -5.54 18.32
N PRO A 705 67.18 -4.27 17.84
CA PRO A 705 66.33 -3.06 17.73
C PRO A 705 66.46 -2.27 16.38
N HIS A 706 65.80 -1.11 16.24
CA HIS A 706 66.42 0.10 15.63
C HIS A 706 65.73 1.43 16.06
N ARG A 707 66.50 2.53 16.13
CA ARG A 707 66.07 3.96 16.29
C ARG A 707 65.75 4.57 14.89
N GLY A 708 65.17 5.75 14.63
CA GLY A 708 64.76 6.96 15.38
C GLY A 708 64.82 8.19 14.42
N ALA A 709 64.44 9.45 14.71
CA ALA A 709 63.77 10.07 15.88
C ALA A 709 63.24 11.52 15.54
N ILE A 710 62.49 12.10 16.49
CA ILE A 710 61.94 13.48 16.65
C ILE A 710 62.58 14.65 15.86
N LYS A 711 61.74 15.56 15.30
CA LYS A 711 61.99 17.03 15.32
C LYS A 711 60.69 17.87 15.27
N VAL A 712 60.75 19.13 15.76
CA VAL A 712 59.62 20.06 15.97
C VAL A 712 60.00 21.49 15.53
N GLN A 713 59.09 22.19 14.82
CA GLN A 713 58.89 23.67 14.75
C GLN A 713 57.64 23.94 13.88
N HIS A 714 56.66 24.84 14.12
CA HIS A 714 56.47 26.16 14.74
C HIS A 714 56.42 27.39 13.77
N SER A 715 55.22 28.00 13.69
CA SER A 715 54.93 29.46 13.61
C SER A 715 55.10 30.28 12.30
N ARG A 716 53.97 30.57 11.61
CA ARG A 716 53.39 31.92 11.27
C ARG A 716 52.27 31.76 10.20
N GLN A 717 51.08 32.40 10.24
CA GLN A 717 50.62 33.80 10.36
C GLN A 717 50.70 34.67 9.07
N GLN A 718 49.55 34.83 8.39
CA GLN A 718 49.01 36.00 7.64
C GLN A 718 47.65 35.52 7.03
N THR A 719 46.44 36.01 7.32
CA THR A 719 45.77 37.33 7.27
C THR A 719 45.28 37.83 5.89
N GLN A 720 44.03 37.44 5.53
CA GLN A 720 42.98 38.28 4.87
C GLN A 720 43.24 38.81 3.42
N PRO A 721 42.25 39.41 2.70
CA PRO A 721 40.88 39.83 3.07
C PRO A 721 39.71 39.31 2.18
N ALA A 722 38.51 39.87 2.40
CA ALA A 722 37.19 39.46 1.86
C ALA A 722 36.86 39.94 0.42
N GLY A 723 35.76 39.42 -0.18
CA GLY A 723 35.40 39.68 -1.61
C GLY A 723 33.92 39.84 -2.06
N LYS A 724 32.90 39.40 -1.30
CA LYS A 724 31.44 39.57 -1.61
C LYS A 724 30.92 38.91 -2.94
N PRO A 725 29.59 38.87 -3.20
CA PRO A 725 28.97 37.83 -4.04
C PRO A 725 28.51 38.28 -5.44
N ARG A 726 28.01 37.30 -6.21
CA ARG A 726 26.92 37.47 -7.19
C ARG A 726 25.90 36.36 -6.97
#